data_AF-A0A1B7YR15-F1
#
_entry.id   AF-A0A1B7YR15-F1
#
_cell.length_a   1.000
_cell.length_b   1.000
_cell.length_c   1.000
_cell.angle_alpha   90.00
_cell.angle_beta   90.00
_cell.angle_gamma   90.00
#
_symmetry.space_group_name_H-M   'P 1'
#
loop_
_entity.id
_entity.type
_entity.pdbx_description
1 polymer ?
#
loop_
_entity_poly.entity_id
_entity_poly.type
_entity_poly.pdbx_seq_one_letter_code
_entity_poly.pdbx_strand_id
1 'polypeptide(L)'
;MGIMEKLGVTDPLANLPHRPQSYNDKYVVVYDFSEVDAETSVKELTTLLSDLESAGLQTEVRAGYDQTLLVFVKAPRELLGNTVYKSRVKDWLYGIVPEHPGGSKTTIVDGAFEAEDILSVYHLVNWSKSLGGAGITPEAGQWKNVKAIFPLHNEERNQSLMKHLSKRLFLTLDDIDSIRDLWGTKVAFYFAFIQTYLLFLTFPAITGVIAWMYLSKYSLFYAISTCVWCTVFLEYWKIQEVDLSIRWNVQGIGKVKVNRPQFKYDRIVKDEAGREKHYFPKWKQITRQLLQIPFVLISALALGAIIVLVFAIEVLISEGYDGPYKNVIEYVPTCLLAVALPYISSALEDIATTLTNYENHRTADYHEMSLTQKIFVLNIITNYLPILITAFVYVPFGDTFVPWLERMTKAFLGALGQKYMDDDLSFHVDADRLRDEVIALVVTGQISGFFDENIMPVLKHKAQGLYREYRRSHSKDTMLMSIVQDDPEEARFLRSARNQATLDKYNVQDDIAEIVLQFGYLALFSPVWPLIPIGFLVNNVVELRTDFLKICMEHQRPAPVRTDGIGPWINSLDFLTWVGSLSTGAIVHLFGANSIGGGAWWALPITIFISEHIFLALRALVRFSLQRVGSEQIRKQRQQRYATRVKHLEEIEADKQQGLMLSVAERERRKSIRAMGHESFWTTQIDEGASAAAGIGLIQSVKRAEVLKNGQPKLD
;
A
#
# COMPACT_ATOMS: atom_id res chain seq x y z
N MET A 1 17.15 -11.25 -21.73
CA MET A 1 17.84 -11.40 -23.03
C MET A 1 18.59 -12.72 -23.20
N GLY A 2 19.30 -13.26 -22.20
CA GLY A 2 20.08 -14.52 -22.35
C GLY A 2 19.29 -15.81 -22.67
N ILE A 3 17.96 -15.81 -22.52
CA ILE A 3 17.09 -16.90 -22.97
C ILE A 3 16.67 -16.70 -24.44
N MET A 4 16.44 -15.45 -24.87
CA MET A 4 16.13 -15.09 -26.27
C MET A 4 17.33 -15.29 -27.19
N GLU A 5 18.54 -15.03 -26.70
CA GLU A 5 19.80 -15.26 -27.42
C GLU A 5 20.07 -16.76 -27.63
N LYS A 6 19.65 -17.62 -26.67
CA LYS A 6 19.69 -19.09 -26.80
C LYS A 6 18.60 -19.66 -27.71
N LEU A 7 17.56 -18.89 -28.02
CA LEU A 7 16.44 -19.28 -28.89
C LEU A 7 16.63 -18.86 -30.36
N GLY A 8 17.79 -18.31 -30.72
CA GLY A 8 18.12 -17.98 -32.13
C GLY A 8 17.33 -16.81 -32.72
N VAL A 9 16.64 -16.02 -31.89
CA VAL A 9 15.96 -14.79 -32.32
C VAL A 9 16.95 -13.65 -32.22
N THR A 10 17.76 -13.44 -33.27
CA THR A 10 18.56 -12.22 -33.41
C THR A 10 17.62 -11.05 -33.61
N ASP A 11 17.59 -10.09 -32.67
CA ASP A 11 16.83 -8.85 -32.87
C ASP A 11 17.43 -8.13 -34.09
N PRO A 12 16.70 -7.96 -35.20
CA PRO A 12 17.23 -7.33 -36.42
C PRO A 12 17.73 -5.91 -36.16
N LEU A 13 17.32 -5.31 -35.04
CA LEU A 13 17.78 -4.01 -34.63
C LEU A 13 19.09 -4.06 -33.85
N ALA A 14 19.59 -5.19 -33.32
CA ALA A 14 20.77 -5.35 -32.44
C ALA A 14 22.12 -4.78 -32.94
N ASN A 15 22.21 -4.38 -34.21
CA ASN A 15 23.41 -3.76 -34.80
C ASN A 15 23.40 -2.22 -34.89
N LEU A 16 22.29 -1.54 -34.59
CA LEU A 16 22.22 -0.08 -34.51
C LEU A 16 23.05 0.49 -33.32
N PRO A 17 23.52 1.75 -33.38
CA PRO A 17 24.22 2.38 -32.27
C PRO A 17 23.29 2.60 -31.06
N HIS A 18 23.77 2.30 -29.85
CA HIS A 18 23.08 2.63 -28.59
C HIS A 18 23.62 3.98 -28.10
N ARG A 19 22.83 5.06 -28.18
CA ARG A 19 23.22 6.33 -27.55
C ARG A 19 22.87 6.28 -26.06
N PRO A 20 23.78 6.67 -25.15
CA PRO A 20 23.47 6.75 -23.73
C PRO A 20 22.34 7.75 -23.52
N GLN A 21 21.25 7.30 -22.90
CA GLN A 21 20.03 8.07 -22.77
C GLN A 21 19.63 8.16 -21.29
N SER A 22 19.26 9.36 -20.83
CA SER A 22 18.68 9.54 -19.50
C SER A 22 17.24 9.02 -19.47
N TYR A 23 16.89 8.25 -18.44
CA TYR A 23 15.56 7.65 -18.22
C TYR A 23 14.82 8.25 -17.01
N ASN A 24 15.50 9.09 -16.23
CA ASN A 24 14.97 9.71 -15.01
C ASN A 24 14.23 11.04 -15.26
N ASP A 25 14.36 11.61 -16.47
CA ASP A 25 13.85 12.94 -16.83
C ASP A 25 12.69 12.91 -17.84
N LYS A 26 12.16 11.71 -18.15
CA LYS A 26 11.20 11.49 -19.25
C LYS A 26 9.93 10.76 -18.84
N TYR A 27 8.84 11.15 -19.47
CA TYR A 27 7.53 10.52 -19.39
C TYR A 27 6.95 10.33 -20.79
N VAL A 28 6.06 9.36 -20.94
CA VAL A 28 5.28 9.14 -22.16
C VAL A 28 3.81 9.33 -21.81
N VAL A 29 3.13 10.18 -22.59
CA VAL A 29 1.68 10.37 -22.55
C VAL A 29 1.09 9.67 -23.77
N VAL A 30 0.19 8.72 -23.53
CA VAL A 30 -0.50 7.94 -24.58
C VAL A 30 -1.85 8.60 -24.85
N TYR A 31 -1.98 9.22 -26.02
CA TYR A 31 -3.22 9.84 -26.48
C TYR A 31 -3.89 8.94 -27.52
N ASP A 32 -5.11 8.50 -27.25
CA ASP A 32 -5.92 7.70 -28.18
C ASP A 32 -7.00 8.57 -28.82
N PHE A 33 -7.02 8.60 -30.14
CA PHE A 33 -8.00 9.38 -30.92
C PHE A 33 -8.97 8.48 -31.70
N SER A 34 -9.05 7.19 -31.40
CA SER A 34 -9.86 6.23 -32.16
C SER A 34 -11.37 6.48 -32.11
N GLU A 35 -11.88 7.00 -30.99
CA GLU A 35 -13.30 7.29 -30.79
C GLU A 35 -13.67 8.76 -31.04
N VAL A 36 -12.72 9.58 -31.50
CA VAL A 36 -12.85 11.03 -31.59
C VAL A 36 -12.73 11.48 -33.04
N ASP A 37 -13.52 12.48 -33.43
CA ASP A 37 -13.42 13.08 -34.75
C ASP A 37 -12.09 13.82 -34.94
N ALA A 38 -11.66 13.99 -36.19
CA ALA A 38 -10.35 14.56 -36.50
C ALA A 38 -10.18 16.00 -35.98
N GLU A 39 -11.24 16.84 -36.06
CA GLU A 39 -11.16 18.24 -35.64
C GLU A 39 -11.02 18.36 -34.11
N THR A 40 -11.84 17.62 -33.37
CA THR A 40 -11.73 17.54 -31.90
C THR A 40 -10.39 16.95 -31.48
N SER A 41 -9.91 15.90 -32.15
CA SER A 41 -8.62 15.27 -31.84
C SER A 41 -7.44 16.22 -32.01
N VAL A 42 -7.43 17.01 -33.09
CA VAL A 42 -6.39 18.02 -33.34
C VAL A 42 -6.43 19.12 -32.27
N LYS A 43 -7.64 19.57 -31.89
CA LYS A 43 -7.81 20.58 -30.85
C LYS A 43 -7.37 20.08 -29.48
N GLU A 44 -7.75 18.86 -29.10
CA GLU A 44 -7.34 18.23 -27.85
C GLU A 44 -5.82 18.04 -27.78
N LEU A 45 -5.21 17.52 -28.85
CA LEU A 45 -3.76 17.35 -28.93
C LEU A 45 -3.02 18.69 -28.84
N THR A 46 -3.50 19.72 -29.53
CA THR A 46 -2.89 21.05 -29.48
C THR A 46 -2.98 21.65 -28.07
N THR A 47 -4.12 21.44 -27.40
CA THR A 47 -4.30 21.84 -26.00
C THR A 47 -3.37 21.05 -25.07
N LEU A 48 -3.19 19.76 -25.31
CA LEU A 48 -2.29 18.89 -24.54
C LEU A 48 -0.85 19.36 -24.60
N LEU A 49 -0.36 19.64 -25.81
CA LEU A 49 0.99 20.14 -26.04
C LEU A 49 1.18 21.53 -25.42
N SER A 50 0.22 22.44 -25.61
CA SER A 50 0.28 23.78 -25.02
C SER A 50 0.32 23.74 -23.49
N ASP A 51 -0.46 22.85 -22.86
CA ASP A 51 -0.48 22.70 -21.41
C ASP A 51 0.84 22.13 -20.86
N LEU A 52 1.45 21.17 -21.55
CA LEU A 52 2.76 20.63 -21.21
C LEU A 52 3.88 21.67 -21.37
N GLU A 53 3.90 22.39 -22.49
CA GLU A 53 4.87 23.46 -22.76
C GLU A 53 4.72 24.62 -21.76
N SER A 54 3.49 24.95 -21.34
CA SER A 54 3.24 25.99 -20.33
C SER A 54 3.82 25.66 -18.96
N ALA A 55 4.02 24.37 -18.66
CA ALA A 55 4.72 23.89 -17.46
C ALA A 55 6.26 23.92 -17.61
N GLY A 56 6.78 24.33 -18.77
CA GLY A 56 8.21 24.37 -19.09
C GLY A 56 8.78 23.02 -19.53
N LEU A 57 7.92 22.08 -19.93
CA LEU A 57 8.33 20.75 -20.39
C LEU A 57 8.58 20.78 -21.90
N GLN A 58 9.54 19.98 -22.35
CA GLN A 58 9.80 19.76 -23.78
C GLN A 58 9.00 18.57 -24.26
N THR A 59 8.39 18.67 -25.43
CA THR A 59 7.53 17.61 -25.98
C THR A 59 7.96 17.17 -27.37
N GLU A 60 7.87 15.88 -27.63
CA GLU A 60 7.99 15.30 -28.97
C GLU A 60 6.86 14.31 -29.22
N VAL A 61 6.33 14.26 -30.45
CA VAL A 61 5.24 13.35 -30.80
C VAL A 61 5.74 12.30 -31.78
N ARG A 62 5.36 11.03 -31.57
CA ARG A 62 5.60 9.92 -32.50
C ARG A 62 4.36 9.04 -32.59
N ALA A 63 4.27 8.28 -33.68
CA ALA A 63 3.19 7.32 -33.87
C ALA A 63 3.28 6.17 -32.85
N GLY A 64 2.16 5.87 -32.18
CA GLY A 64 1.98 4.66 -31.38
C GLY A 64 1.44 3.50 -32.21
N TYR A 65 0.98 2.44 -31.54
CA TYR A 65 0.25 1.37 -32.21
C TYR A 65 -1.19 1.80 -32.54
N ASP A 66 -1.76 1.23 -33.60
CA ASP A 66 -3.13 1.53 -34.07
C ASP A 66 -3.37 3.04 -34.28
N GLN A 67 -4.37 3.63 -33.63
CA GLN A 67 -4.75 5.05 -33.69
C GLN A 67 -4.35 5.79 -32.40
N THR A 68 -3.11 5.57 -31.95
CA THR A 68 -2.57 6.23 -30.75
C THR A 68 -1.34 7.07 -31.08
N LEU A 69 -1.18 8.19 -30.37
CA LEU A 69 0.00 9.04 -30.40
C LEU A 69 0.77 8.91 -29.09
N LEU A 70 2.08 8.79 -29.20
CA LEU A 70 3.00 8.82 -28.08
C LEU A 70 3.60 10.22 -27.99
N VAL A 71 3.22 10.96 -26.96
CA VAL A 71 3.79 12.27 -26.64
C VAL A 71 4.88 12.05 -25.59
N PHE A 72 6.13 12.13 -26.01
CA PHE A 72 7.30 12.10 -25.14
C PHE A 72 7.46 13.46 -24.48
N VAL A 73 7.63 13.44 -23.16
CA VAL A 73 7.76 14.63 -22.32
C VAL A 73 9.11 14.56 -21.61
N LYS A 74 9.89 15.63 -21.68
CA LYS A 74 11.19 15.75 -21.01
C LYS A 74 11.25 17.02 -20.18
N ALA A 75 11.70 16.91 -18.93
CA ALA A 75 11.95 18.07 -18.09
C ALA A 75 13.37 18.63 -18.32
N PRO A 76 13.53 19.93 -18.62
CA PRO A 76 14.85 20.56 -18.64
C PRO A 76 15.57 20.42 -17.29
N ARG A 77 16.90 20.27 -17.32
CA ARG A 77 17.75 20.05 -16.14
C ARG A 77 17.52 21.06 -15.01
N GLU A 78 17.40 22.33 -15.38
CA GLU A 78 17.21 23.45 -14.45
C GLU A 78 15.83 23.39 -13.77
N LEU A 79 14.77 23.13 -14.56
CA LEU A 79 13.40 22.99 -14.06
C LEU A 79 13.29 21.76 -13.14
N LEU A 80 13.85 20.63 -13.56
CA LEU A 80 13.84 19.39 -12.79
C LEU A 80 14.55 19.59 -11.44
N GLY A 81 15.78 20.08 -11.44
CA GLY A 81 16.54 20.24 -10.21
C GLY A 81 15.96 21.30 -9.26
N ASN A 82 15.32 22.34 -9.79
CA ASN A 82 14.57 23.29 -8.98
C ASN A 82 13.30 22.67 -8.36
N THR A 83 12.63 21.78 -9.09
CA THR A 83 11.43 21.08 -8.62
C THR A 83 11.77 20.08 -7.51
N VAL A 84 12.87 19.33 -7.66
CA VAL A 84 13.42 18.46 -6.60
C VAL A 84 13.69 19.28 -5.34
N TYR A 85 14.40 20.41 -5.47
CA TYR A 85 14.68 21.29 -4.35
C TYR A 85 13.39 21.80 -3.66
N LYS A 86 12.41 22.30 -4.43
CA LYS A 86 11.10 22.72 -3.91
C LYS A 86 10.37 21.59 -3.19
N SER A 87 10.45 20.36 -3.70
CA SER A 87 9.85 19.19 -3.05
C SER A 87 10.48 18.92 -1.68
N ARG A 88 11.81 18.96 -1.57
CA ARG A 88 12.51 18.78 -0.29
C ARG A 88 12.20 19.89 0.71
N VAL A 89 12.12 21.15 0.26
CA VAL A 89 11.67 22.28 1.11
C VAL A 89 10.24 22.06 1.59
N LYS A 90 9.34 21.60 0.70
CA LYS A 90 7.96 21.26 1.09
C LYS A 90 7.96 20.15 2.14
N ASP A 91 8.73 19.08 1.97
CA ASP A 91 8.79 17.99 2.93
C ASP A 91 9.33 18.45 4.30
N TRP A 92 10.34 19.33 4.31
CA TRP A 92 10.84 19.97 5.54
C TRP A 92 9.78 20.84 6.22
N LEU A 93 9.08 21.71 5.47
CA LEU A 93 8.03 22.59 5.99
C LEU A 93 6.87 21.82 6.63
N TYR A 94 6.59 20.61 6.15
CA TYR A 94 5.55 19.73 6.71
C TYR A 94 6.10 18.79 7.81
N GLY A 95 7.39 18.92 8.17
CA GLY A 95 8.05 18.15 9.22
C GLY A 95 8.29 16.69 8.88
N ILE A 96 8.34 16.35 7.58
CA ILE A 96 8.67 15.01 7.09
C ILE A 96 10.18 14.78 7.19
N VAL A 97 10.97 15.75 6.71
CA VAL A 97 12.43 15.77 6.80
C VAL A 97 12.83 16.70 7.95
N PRO A 98 13.75 16.29 8.85
CA PRO A 98 14.12 17.09 10.02
C PRO A 98 14.97 18.31 9.67
N GLU A 99 15.84 18.20 8.65
CA GLU A 99 16.84 19.20 8.30
C GLU A 99 16.40 20.06 7.12
N HIS A 100 16.69 21.36 7.19
CA HIS A 100 16.43 22.27 6.09
C HIS A 100 17.42 21.98 4.94
N PRO A 101 16.95 21.81 3.69
CA PRO A 101 17.83 21.44 2.57
C PRO A 101 18.86 22.51 2.17
N GLY A 102 18.70 23.75 2.65
CA GLY A 102 19.60 24.89 2.40
C GLY A 102 19.40 25.50 1.02
N GLY A 103 19.82 26.75 0.79
CA GLY A 103 19.70 27.41 -0.52
C GLY A 103 18.52 28.39 -0.63
N SER A 104 18.22 28.80 -1.86
CA SER A 104 17.27 29.86 -2.21
C SER A 104 16.26 29.40 -3.27
N LYS A 105 15.31 30.26 -3.66
CA LYS A 105 14.27 29.94 -4.65
C LYS A 105 14.82 29.43 -6.00
N THR A 106 16.04 29.84 -6.37
CA THR A 106 16.70 29.49 -7.64
C THR A 106 17.70 28.34 -7.50
N THR A 107 17.79 27.71 -6.33
CA THR A 107 18.66 26.55 -6.13
C THR A 107 18.19 25.40 -7.03
N ILE A 108 19.16 24.77 -7.68
CA ILE A 108 19.01 23.60 -8.54
C ILE A 108 19.81 22.49 -7.86
N VAL A 109 19.15 21.37 -7.58
CA VAL A 109 19.77 20.23 -6.90
C VAL A 109 19.45 18.95 -7.65
N ASP A 110 20.33 17.97 -7.56
CA ASP A 110 20.14 16.66 -8.16
C ASP A 110 19.26 15.78 -7.27
N GLY A 111 18.41 14.98 -7.91
CA GLY A 111 17.75 13.87 -7.23
C GLY A 111 18.80 12.99 -6.58
N ALA A 112 18.53 12.58 -5.34
CA ALA A 112 19.39 11.64 -4.63
C ALA A 112 19.38 10.28 -5.33
N PHE A 113 18.27 9.96 -5.99
CA PHE A 113 18.07 8.74 -6.76
C PHE A 113 17.04 8.99 -7.88
N GLU A 114 17.02 8.05 -8.82
CA GLU A 114 16.21 8.11 -10.05
C GLU A 114 14.70 8.25 -9.78
N ALA A 115 14.15 7.54 -8.79
CA ALA A 115 12.76 7.67 -8.41
C ALA A 115 12.37 9.07 -7.90
N GLU A 116 13.29 9.86 -7.33
CA GLU A 116 13.02 11.23 -6.88
C GLU A 116 12.88 12.20 -8.07
N ASP A 117 13.74 12.05 -9.08
CA ASP A 117 13.66 12.80 -10.33
C ASP A 117 12.36 12.48 -11.07
N ILE A 118 12.07 11.19 -11.24
CA ILE A 118 10.87 10.72 -11.94
C ILE A 118 9.59 11.21 -11.23
N LEU A 119 9.55 11.14 -9.89
CA LEU A 119 8.45 11.71 -9.11
C LEU A 119 8.29 13.21 -9.35
N SER A 120 9.39 13.94 -9.47
CA SER A 120 9.35 15.38 -9.73
C SER A 120 8.81 15.69 -11.13
N VAL A 121 9.17 14.91 -12.15
CA VAL A 121 8.57 15.01 -13.49
C VAL A 121 7.09 14.65 -13.46
N TYR A 122 6.70 13.60 -12.72
CA TYR A 122 5.29 13.23 -12.54
C TYR A 122 4.47 14.37 -11.95
N HIS A 123 5.01 15.08 -10.96
CA HIS A 123 4.37 16.28 -10.41
C HIS A 123 4.22 17.38 -11.45
N LEU A 124 5.23 17.64 -12.27
CA LEU A 124 5.17 18.63 -13.35
C LEU A 124 4.14 18.27 -14.42
N VAL A 125 3.92 16.98 -14.71
CA VAL A 125 2.92 16.55 -15.71
C VAL A 125 1.50 16.54 -15.12
N ASN A 126 1.32 15.94 -13.93
CA ASN A 126 -0.01 15.64 -13.40
C ASN A 126 -0.59 16.73 -12.50
N TRP A 127 0.23 17.45 -11.72
CA TRP A 127 -0.33 18.47 -10.82
C TRP A 127 -0.96 19.62 -11.59
N SER A 128 -2.00 20.23 -11.00
CA SER A 128 -2.67 21.38 -11.61
C SER A 128 -1.72 22.56 -11.84
N LYS A 129 -2.08 23.45 -12.78
CA LYS A 129 -1.36 24.70 -13.07
C LYS A 129 -1.12 25.58 -11.84
N SER A 130 -2.05 25.58 -10.89
CA SER A 130 -1.89 26.32 -9.61
C SER A 130 -0.72 25.84 -8.74
N LEU A 131 -0.32 24.57 -8.90
CA LEU A 131 0.80 23.95 -8.21
C LEU A 131 2.08 23.93 -9.05
N GLY A 132 2.04 24.52 -10.25
CA GLY A 132 3.17 24.58 -11.19
C GLY A 132 3.33 23.34 -12.09
N GLY A 133 2.28 22.53 -12.27
CA GLY A 133 2.27 21.43 -13.24
C GLY A 133 1.34 21.68 -14.44
N ALA A 134 1.30 20.76 -15.41
CA ALA A 134 0.52 20.86 -16.63
C ALA A 134 -0.97 20.49 -16.44
N GLY A 135 -1.31 19.75 -15.38
CA GLY A 135 -2.69 19.34 -15.07
C GLY A 135 -3.21 18.21 -15.96
N ILE A 136 -2.33 17.32 -16.41
CA ILE A 136 -2.71 16.18 -17.25
C ILE A 136 -3.02 14.97 -16.36
N THR A 137 -4.29 14.58 -16.30
CA THR A 137 -4.72 13.40 -15.55
C THR A 137 -5.37 12.40 -16.50
N PRO A 138 -4.84 11.17 -16.64
CA PRO A 138 -5.40 10.16 -17.54
C PRO A 138 -6.87 9.86 -17.23
N GLU A 139 -7.66 9.59 -18.27
CA GLU A 139 -9.06 9.11 -18.19
C GLU A 139 -10.00 10.05 -17.41
N ALA A 140 -9.60 11.30 -17.16
CA ALA A 140 -10.31 12.20 -16.25
C ALA A 140 -10.48 13.62 -16.81
N GLY A 141 -11.66 14.20 -16.59
CA GLY A 141 -11.93 15.60 -16.94
C GLY A 141 -11.88 15.85 -18.44
N GLN A 142 -11.02 16.78 -18.87
CA GLN A 142 -10.78 17.10 -20.29
C GLN A 142 -9.85 16.10 -20.98
N TRP A 143 -9.18 15.22 -20.23
CA TRP A 143 -8.16 14.30 -20.72
C TRP A 143 -8.65 12.85 -20.75
N LYS A 144 -9.93 12.63 -21.06
CA LYS A 144 -10.53 11.27 -21.12
C LYS A 144 -9.83 10.36 -22.13
N ASN A 145 -9.35 10.95 -23.22
CA ASN A 145 -8.68 10.29 -24.33
C ASN A 145 -7.18 10.04 -24.06
N VAL A 146 -6.65 10.53 -22.94
CA VAL A 146 -5.31 10.17 -22.46
C VAL A 146 -5.40 8.86 -21.67
N LYS A 147 -4.96 7.75 -22.27
CA LYS A 147 -5.03 6.40 -21.68
C LYS A 147 -4.02 6.19 -20.55
N ALA A 148 -2.80 6.63 -20.75
CA ALA A 148 -1.71 6.37 -19.81
C ALA A 148 -0.68 7.48 -19.78
N ILE A 149 -0.07 7.66 -18.61
CA ILE A 149 1.09 8.51 -18.38
C ILE A 149 2.06 7.70 -17.54
N PHE A 150 3.21 7.35 -18.11
CA PHE A 150 4.18 6.49 -17.44
C PHE A 150 5.63 6.89 -17.76
N PRO A 151 6.57 6.71 -16.83
CA PRO A 151 8.00 6.83 -17.11
C PRO A 151 8.52 5.61 -17.87
N LEU A 152 9.59 5.76 -18.63
CA LEU A 152 10.22 4.62 -19.32
C LEU A 152 11.06 3.77 -18.36
N HIS A 153 11.13 2.47 -18.63
CA HIS A 153 12.04 1.56 -17.93
C HIS A 153 13.51 1.87 -18.23
N ASN A 154 14.35 1.83 -17.19
CA ASN A 154 15.79 1.83 -17.32
C ASN A 154 16.27 0.38 -17.47
N GLU A 155 16.31 -0.11 -18.72
CA GLU A 155 16.56 -1.53 -19.01
C GLU A 155 17.91 -2.02 -18.48
N GLU A 156 18.96 -1.20 -18.55
CA GLU A 156 20.30 -1.56 -18.05
C GLU A 156 20.30 -1.76 -16.52
N ARG A 157 19.67 -0.82 -15.80
CA ARG A 157 19.57 -0.88 -14.34
C ARG A 157 18.64 -2.00 -13.88
N ASN A 158 17.53 -2.22 -14.58
CA ASN A 158 16.63 -3.35 -14.33
C ASN A 158 17.37 -4.69 -14.49
N GLN A 159 18.13 -4.86 -15.59
CA GLN A 159 18.86 -6.11 -15.86
C GLN A 159 19.98 -6.37 -14.85
N SER A 160 20.74 -5.34 -14.46
CA SER A 160 21.80 -5.48 -13.46
C SER A 160 21.23 -5.82 -12.08
N LEU A 161 20.16 -5.15 -11.66
CA LEU A 161 19.49 -5.44 -10.39
C LEU A 161 18.88 -6.84 -10.41
N MET A 162 18.19 -7.24 -11.47
CA MET A 162 17.65 -8.59 -11.65
C MET A 162 18.72 -9.68 -11.54
N LYS A 163 19.88 -9.49 -12.17
CA LYS A 163 21.02 -10.42 -12.11
C LYS A 163 21.64 -10.48 -10.72
N HIS A 164 21.59 -9.39 -9.97
CA HIS A 164 22.07 -9.34 -8.58
C HIS A 164 21.10 -10.04 -7.62
N LEU A 165 19.81 -9.72 -7.71
CA LEU A 165 18.77 -10.27 -6.83
C LEU A 165 18.53 -11.77 -7.07
N SER A 166 18.61 -12.24 -8.32
CA SER A 166 18.43 -13.67 -8.66
C SER A 166 19.47 -14.59 -8.01
N LYS A 167 20.63 -14.07 -7.59
CA LYS A 167 21.69 -14.87 -6.95
C LYS A 167 21.51 -15.05 -5.44
N ARG A 168 20.58 -14.32 -4.82
CA ARG A 168 20.39 -14.30 -3.36
C ARG A 168 19.10 -15.00 -2.99
N LEU A 169 19.11 -15.77 -1.89
CA LEU A 169 17.90 -16.37 -1.33
C LEU A 169 17.08 -15.39 -0.47
N PHE A 170 17.74 -14.42 0.15
CA PHE A 170 17.11 -13.39 0.98
C PHE A 170 17.66 -12.02 0.58
N LEU A 171 16.78 -11.02 0.55
CA LEU A 171 17.14 -9.63 0.29
C LEU A 171 17.71 -8.97 1.55
N THR A 172 18.73 -8.15 1.35
CA THR A 172 19.26 -7.26 2.39
C THR A 172 18.55 -5.91 2.37
N LEU A 173 18.69 -5.12 3.45
CA LEU A 173 18.10 -3.78 3.50
C LEU A 173 18.62 -2.87 2.38
N ASP A 174 19.87 -3.03 1.95
CA ASP A 174 20.46 -2.24 0.87
C ASP A 174 19.92 -2.66 -0.51
N ASP A 175 19.55 -3.94 -0.67
CA ASP A 175 18.85 -4.42 -1.87
C ASP A 175 17.46 -3.78 -1.96
N ILE A 176 16.75 -3.65 -0.83
CA ILE A 176 15.44 -2.97 -0.77
C ILE A 176 15.58 -1.46 -1.01
N ASP A 177 16.63 -0.82 -0.49
CA ASP A 177 16.92 0.59 -0.78
C ASP A 177 17.19 0.79 -2.28
N SER A 178 17.83 -0.17 -2.95
CA SER A 178 18.04 -0.13 -4.40
C SER A 178 16.74 -0.22 -5.20
N ILE A 179 15.76 -1.01 -4.72
CA ILE A 179 14.41 -1.08 -5.29
C ILE A 179 13.67 0.25 -5.09
N ARG A 180 13.75 0.84 -3.89
CA ARG A 180 13.18 2.16 -3.58
C ARG A 180 13.70 3.23 -4.52
N ASP A 181 15.01 3.22 -4.78
CA ASP A 181 15.69 4.21 -5.61
C ASP A 181 15.24 4.19 -7.08
N LEU A 182 14.60 3.11 -7.52
CA LEU A 182 14.08 2.92 -8.88
C LEU A 182 12.57 3.15 -9.00
N TRP A 183 11.77 2.58 -8.08
CA TRP A 183 10.31 2.57 -8.19
C TRP A 183 9.58 3.28 -7.05
N GLY A 184 10.30 3.85 -6.09
CA GLY A 184 9.73 4.59 -4.96
C GLY A 184 9.38 3.72 -3.75
N THR A 185 8.93 4.36 -2.66
CA THR A 185 8.75 3.68 -1.37
C THR A 185 7.57 2.73 -1.35
N LYS A 186 6.49 2.98 -2.11
CA LYS A 186 5.32 2.09 -2.15
C LYS A 186 5.68 0.67 -2.61
N VAL A 187 6.44 0.56 -3.69
CA VAL A 187 6.96 -0.73 -4.20
C VAL A 187 7.99 -1.32 -3.23
N ALA A 188 8.87 -0.50 -2.66
CA ALA A 188 9.86 -0.99 -1.70
C ALA A 188 9.24 -1.54 -0.40
N PHE A 189 8.13 -0.96 0.09
CA PHE A 189 7.39 -1.48 1.24
C PHE A 189 6.82 -2.87 0.98
N TYR A 190 6.34 -3.12 -0.25
CA TYR A 190 5.92 -4.45 -0.67
C TYR A 190 7.06 -5.46 -0.56
N PHE A 191 8.19 -5.22 -1.23
CA PHE A 191 9.35 -6.13 -1.19
C PHE A 191 9.90 -6.32 0.24
N ALA A 192 9.89 -5.27 1.06
CA ALA A 192 10.24 -5.37 2.47
C ALA A 192 9.26 -6.26 3.26
N PHE A 193 7.96 -6.17 2.96
CA PHE A 193 6.92 -6.97 3.59
C PHE A 193 7.07 -8.44 3.24
N ILE A 194 7.10 -8.79 1.94
CA ILE A 194 7.24 -10.19 1.51
C ILE A 194 8.56 -10.80 1.98
N GLN A 195 9.68 -10.06 1.97
CA GLN A 195 10.96 -10.53 2.50
C GLN A 195 10.88 -10.83 4.00
N THR A 196 10.22 -9.96 4.78
CA THR A 196 10.06 -10.15 6.22
C THR A 196 9.12 -11.32 6.51
N TYR A 197 8.01 -11.39 5.77
CA TYR A 197 7.05 -12.48 5.85
C TYR A 197 7.72 -13.82 5.56
N LEU A 198 8.51 -13.91 4.49
CA LEU A 198 9.27 -15.10 4.12
C LEU A 198 10.21 -15.56 5.24
N LEU A 199 10.95 -14.63 5.88
CA LEU A 199 11.82 -14.96 7.01
C LEU A 199 11.02 -15.50 8.20
N PHE A 200 9.91 -14.85 8.55
CA PHE A 200 9.06 -15.29 9.66
C PHE A 200 8.37 -16.62 9.38
N LEU A 201 8.02 -16.91 8.12
CA LEU A 201 7.35 -18.13 7.68
C LEU A 201 8.20 -19.40 7.87
N THR A 202 9.52 -19.25 8.06
CA THR A 202 10.40 -20.38 8.41
C THR A 202 10.00 -21.05 9.73
N PHE A 203 9.54 -20.29 10.72
CA PHE A 203 9.09 -20.83 12.01
C PHE A 203 7.85 -21.74 11.92
N PRO A 204 6.71 -21.30 11.32
CA PRO A 204 5.55 -22.16 11.14
C PRO A 204 5.82 -23.31 10.16
N ALA A 205 6.76 -23.18 9.21
CA ALA A 205 7.18 -24.29 8.36
C ALA A 205 7.87 -25.39 9.17
N ILE A 206 8.83 -25.05 10.02
CA ILE A 206 9.53 -26.01 10.89
C ILE A 206 8.56 -26.64 11.91
N THR A 207 7.81 -25.80 12.63
CA THR A 207 6.85 -26.30 13.63
C THR A 207 5.71 -27.08 13.00
N GLY A 208 5.33 -26.77 11.76
CA GLY A 208 4.36 -27.50 10.95
C GLY A 208 4.82 -28.90 10.57
N VAL A 209 6.08 -29.06 10.12
CA VAL A 209 6.67 -30.39 9.88
C VAL A 209 6.70 -31.21 11.15
N ILE A 210 7.14 -30.62 12.26
CA ILE A 210 7.18 -31.30 13.57
C ILE A 210 5.77 -31.73 13.99
N ALA A 211 4.78 -30.84 13.86
CA ALA A 211 3.39 -31.14 14.18
C ALA A 211 2.84 -32.26 13.31
N TRP A 212 3.11 -32.24 12.00
CA TRP A 212 2.66 -33.28 11.08
C TRP A 212 3.30 -34.66 11.36
N MET A 213 4.57 -34.71 11.76
CA MET A 213 5.25 -35.97 12.05
C MET A 213 4.93 -36.57 13.43
N TYR A 214 4.71 -35.72 14.45
CA TYR A 214 4.68 -36.17 15.85
C TYR A 214 3.39 -35.87 16.62
N LEU A 215 2.58 -34.90 16.17
CA LEU A 215 1.36 -34.51 16.87
C LEU A 215 0.12 -35.13 16.20
N SER A 216 -0.98 -35.21 16.95
CA SER A 216 -2.26 -35.63 16.39
C SER A 216 -2.79 -34.59 15.38
N LYS A 217 -3.68 -35.04 14.48
CA LYS A 217 -4.51 -34.15 13.66
C LYS A 217 -5.19 -33.12 14.58
N TYR A 218 -5.32 -31.87 14.10
CA TYR A 218 -5.97 -30.76 14.83
C TYR A 218 -5.36 -30.48 16.22
N SER A 219 -4.03 -30.57 16.34
CA SER A 219 -3.32 -30.38 17.61
C SER A 219 -3.49 -28.97 18.20
N LEU A 220 -3.93 -28.90 19.46
CA LEU A 220 -4.02 -27.66 20.24
C LEU A 220 -2.66 -26.97 20.38
N PHE A 221 -1.58 -27.74 20.55
CA PHE A 221 -0.24 -27.17 20.71
C PHE A 221 0.18 -26.43 19.43
N TYR A 222 -0.06 -27.03 18.27
CA TYR A 222 0.26 -26.41 16.99
C TYR A 222 -0.60 -25.17 16.74
N ALA A 223 -1.90 -25.23 17.04
CA ALA A 223 -2.80 -24.08 16.99
C ALA A 223 -2.30 -22.89 17.81
N ILE A 224 -1.91 -23.10 19.07
CA ILE A 224 -1.34 -22.06 19.94
C ILE A 224 -0.04 -21.51 19.33
N SER A 225 0.85 -22.38 18.84
CA SER A 225 2.10 -21.99 18.19
C SER A 225 1.86 -21.07 16.99
N THR A 226 0.89 -21.40 16.13
CA THR A 226 0.53 -20.57 14.98
C THR A 226 -0.11 -19.25 15.40
N CYS A 227 -1.00 -19.22 16.39
CA CYS A 227 -1.57 -17.96 16.92
C CYS A 227 -0.50 -17.03 17.51
N VAL A 228 0.49 -17.59 18.23
CA VAL A 228 1.65 -16.84 18.73
C VAL A 228 2.46 -16.28 17.57
N TRP A 229 2.75 -17.10 16.57
CA TRP A 229 3.49 -16.67 15.39
C TRP A 229 2.78 -15.52 14.65
N CYS A 230 1.48 -15.64 14.36
CA CYS A 230 0.70 -14.58 13.70
C CYS A 230 0.77 -13.25 14.46
N THR A 231 0.62 -13.32 15.79
CA THR A 231 0.65 -12.14 16.67
C THR A 231 2.03 -11.49 16.69
N VAL A 232 3.09 -12.29 16.83
CA VAL A 232 4.47 -11.81 16.87
C VAL A 232 4.89 -11.21 15.53
N PHE A 233 4.60 -11.88 14.41
CA PHE A 233 4.89 -11.37 13.08
C PHE A 233 4.23 -10.00 12.84
N LEU A 234 2.93 -9.89 13.12
CA LEU A 234 2.18 -8.67 12.84
C LEU A 234 2.63 -7.48 13.69
N GLU A 235 2.83 -7.68 14.99
CA GLU A 235 3.31 -6.61 15.88
C GLU A 235 4.78 -6.24 15.59
N TYR A 236 5.61 -7.20 15.15
CA TYR A 236 6.96 -6.92 14.67
C TYR A 236 6.94 -6.10 13.38
N TRP A 237 6.12 -6.48 12.39
CA TRP A 237 6.00 -5.76 11.12
C TRP A 237 5.56 -4.31 11.33
N LYS A 238 4.60 -4.04 12.23
CA LYS A 238 4.19 -2.66 12.57
C LYS A 238 5.37 -1.79 13.05
N ILE A 239 6.32 -2.37 13.78
CA ILE A 239 7.52 -1.65 14.22
C ILE A 239 8.47 -1.45 13.05
N GLN A 240 8.69 -2.48 12.23
CA GLN A 240 9.54 -2.41 11.05
C GLN A 240 9.03 -1.42 10.00
N GLU A 241 7.72 -1.33 9.81
CA GLU A 241 7.10 -0.35 8.91
C GLU A 241 7.45 1.08 9.34
N VAL A 242 7.32 1.38 10.64
CA VAL A 242 7.72 2.68 11.19
C VAL A 242 9.21 2.91 11.02
N ASP A 243 10.04 1.89 11.26
CA ASP A 243 11.49 1.94 11.09
C ASP A 243 11.91 2.32 9.66
N LEU A 244 11.35 1.64 8.67
CA LEU A 244 11.56 1.91 7.26
C LEU A 244 11.01 3.28 6.84
N SER A 245 9.85 3.69 7.39
CA SER A 245 9.28 5.02 7.12
C SER A 245 10.20 6.16 7.59
N ILE A 246 10.94 5.95 8.69
CA ILE A 246 11.93 6.89 9.20
C ILE A 246 13.19 6.83 8.35
N ARG A 247 13.72 5.63 8.05
CA ARG A 247 14.91 5.44 7.20
C ARG A 247 14.74 6.11 5.83
N TRP A 248 13.54 6.04 5.26
CA TRP A 248 13.22 6.59 3.94
C TRP A 248 12.67 8.01 3.97
N ASN A 249 12.60 8.67 5.14
CA ASN A 249 12.05 10.02 5.30
C ASN A 249 10.65 10.19 4.68
N VAL A 250 9.77 9.22 4.87
CA VAL A 250 8.38 9.25 4.36
C VAL A 250 7.34 9.22 5.49
N GLN A 251 7.76 9.18 6.75
CA GLN A 251 6.85 9.18 7.89
C GLN A 251 5.88 10.38 7.84
N GLY A 252 4.57 10.11 7.78
CA GLY A 252 3.53 11.16 7.78
C GLY A 252 3.34 11.87 6.42
N ILE A 253 3.81 11.27 5.32
CA ILE A 253 3.73 11.85 3.97
C ILE A 253 2.30 12.18 3.52
N GLY A 254 1.29 11.53 4.12
CA GLY A 254 -0.13 11.81 3.87
C GLY A 254 -0.54 13.28 4.05
N LYS A 255 0.21 14.07 4.84
CA LYS A 255 -0.01 15.52 5.02
C LYS A 255 0.35 16.35 3.79
N VAL A 256 1.31 15.89 2.98
CA VAL A 256 1.88 16.60 1.82
C VAL A 256 1.08 16.31 0.54
N LYS A 257 0.30 15.22 0.53
CA LYS A 257 -0.47 14.74 -0.62
C LYS A 257 -1.52 15.74 -1.09
N VAL A 258 -1.56 15.93 -2.41
CA VAL A 258 -2.48 16.85 -3.10
C VAL A 258 -3.87 16.23 -3.26
N ASN A 259 -4.84 17.08 -3.57
CA ASN A 259 -6.21 16.64 -3.81
C ASN A 259 -6.31 15.95 -5.17
N ARG A 260 -7.14 14.92 -5.27
CA ARG A 260 -7.48 14.31 -6.56
C ARG A 260 -8.29 15.30 -7.40
N PRO A 261 -8.17 15.26 -8.75
CA PRO A 261 -8.97 16.10 -9.63
C PRO A 261 -10.48 15.93 -9.45
N GLN A 262 -10.94 14.72 -9.13
CA GLN A 262 -12.36 14.41 -8.93
C GLN A 262 -12.90 14.82 -7.55
N PHE A 263 -12.05 15.30 -6.64
CA PHE A 263 -12.46 15.62 -5.27
C PHE A 263 -13.36 16.86 -5.24
N LYS A 264 -14.59 16.69 -4.74
CA LYS A 264 -15.55 17.78 -4.56
C LYS A 264 -15.45 18.35 -3.14
N TYR A 265 -15.43 19.67 -3.01
CA TYR A 265 -15.35 20.35 -1.73
C TYR A 265 -16.56 21.28 -1.52
N ASP A 266 -16.96 21.45 -0.27
CA ASP A 266 -18.11 22.28 0.09
C ASP A 266 -17.70 23.74 0.35
N ARG A 267 -16.49 23.92 0.90
CA ARG A 267 -15.95 25.24 1.25
C ARG A 267 -14.42 25.23 1.22
N ILE A 268 -13.85 26.42 1.04
CA ILE A 268 -12.41 26.66 1.14
C ILE A 268 -12.14 27.21 2.54
N VAL A 269 -11.27 26.53 3.29
CA VAL A 269 -10.88 26.92 4.65
C VAL A 269 -9.41 27.33 4.62
N LYS A 270 -9.06 28.41 5.32
CA LYS A 270 -7.65 28.78 5.52
C LYS A 270 -7.06 27.98 6.68
N ASP A 271 -5.95 27.31 6.43
CA ASP A 271 -5.18 26.53 7.41
C ASP A 271 -4.47 27.46 8.42
N GLU A 272 -3.93 26.92 9.52
CA GLU A 272 -3.15 27.68 10.51
C GLU A 272 -1.97 28.43 9.89
N ALA A 273 -1.42 27.89 8.79
CA ALA A 273 -0.36 28.50 7.99
C ALA A 273 -0.88 29.49 6.93
N GLY A 274 -2.16 29.87 6.94
CA GLY A 274 -2.77 30.81 5.99
C GLY A 274 -3.07 30.24 4.59
N ARG A 275 -2.85 28.94 4.36
CA ARG A 275 -3.04 28.27 3.07
C ARG A 275 -4.50 27.93 2.82
N GLU A 276 -4.95 28.06 1.58
CA GLU A 276 -6.29 27.63 1.18
C GLU A 276 -6.38 26.10 1.09
N LYS A 277 -7.35 25.52 1.78
CA LYS A 277 -7.59 24.08 1.84
C LYS A 277 -9.03 23.77 1.45
N HIS A 278 -9.18 22.96 0.41
CA HIS A 278 -10.48 22.41 0.02
C HIS A 278 -11.00 21.46 1.11
N TYR A 279 -12.10 21.83 1.74
CA TYR A 279 -12.67 21.11 2.87
C TYR A 279 -13.98 20.43 2.49
N PHE A 280 -14.06 19.14 2.81
CA PHE A 280 -15.28 18.35 2.78
C PHE A 280 -15.61 17.87 4.21
N PRO A 281 -16.84 18.09 4.72
CA PRO A 281 -17.21 17.71 6.08
C PRO A 281 -17.05 16.21 6.35
N LYS A 282 -16.33 15.88 7.42
CA LYS A 282 -16.03 14.49 7.77
C LYS A 282 -17.27 13.68 8.15
N TRP A 283 -18.26 14.28 8.80
CA TRP A 283 -19.51 13.59 9.12
C TRP A 283 -20.25 13.14 7.85
N LYS A 284 -20.27 13.97 6.79
CA LYS A 284 -20.87 13.60 5.49
C LYS A 284 -20.14 12.40 4.91
N GLN A 285 -18.80 12.42 4.95
CA GLN A 285 -17.99 11.29 4.50
C GLN A 285 -18.32 10.01 5.28
N ILE A 286 -18.39 10.07 6.61
CA ILE A 286 -18.72 8.92 7.47
C ILE A 286 -20.13 8.40 7.16
N THR A 287 -21.14 9.28 7.00
CA THR A 287 -22.50 8.84 6.65
C THR A 287 -22.57 8.15 5.29
N ARG A 288 -21.73 8.56 4.33
CA ARG A 288 -21.62 7.89 3.03
C ARG A 288 -20.90 6.54 3.15
N GLN A 289 -19.87 6.47 3.99
CA GLN A 289 -19.14 5.23 4.28
C GLN A 289 -20.01 4.19 4.99
N LEU A 290 -21.06 4.57 5.72
CA LEU A 290 -21.99 3.60 6.31
C LEU A 290 -22.65 2.68 5.27
N LEU A 291 -22.75 3.10 4.00
CA LEU A 291 -23.22 2.24 2.90
C LEU A 291 -22.30 1.05 2.62
N GLN A 292 -21.07 1.04 3.16
CA GLN A 292 -20.21 -0.14 3.09
C GLN A 292 -20.80 -1.34 3.87
N ILE A 293 -21.58 -1.10 4.93
CA ILE A 293 -22.18 -2.17 5.73
C ILE A 293 -23.19 -2.98 4.91
N PRO A 294 -24.23 -2.37 4.31
CA PRO A 294 -25.14 -3.11 3.44
C PRO A 294 -24.44 -3.68 2.20
N PHE A 295 -23.41 -3.00 1.66
CA PHE A 295 -22.60 -3.57 0.58
C PHE A 295 -21.96 -4.90 1.01
N VAL A 296 -21.26 -4.94 2.15
CA VAL A 296 -20.64 -6.17 2.67
C VAL A 296 -21.68 -7.27 2.89
N LEU A 297 -22.85 -6.94 3.45
CA LEU A 297 -23.94 -7.90 3.65
C LEU A 297 -24.47 -8.46 2.32
N ILE A 298 -24.71 -7.61 1.33
CA ILE A 298 -25.18 -8.01 0.00
C ILE A 298 -24.12 -8.88 -0.69
N SER A 299 -22.85 -8.47 -0.65
CA SER A 299 -21.75 -9.24 -1.22
C SER A 299 -21.59 -10.61 -0.56
N ALA A 300 -21.67 -10.67 0.78
CA ALA A 300 -21.62 -11.94 1.51
C ALA A 300 -22.80 -12.85 1.18
N LEU A 301 -24.01 -12.29 1.02
CA LEU A 301 -25.18 -13.07 0.60
C LEU A 301 -25.09 -13.53 -0.86
N ALA A 302 -24.67 -12.67 -1.78
CA ALA A 302 -24.58 -12.98 -3.20
C ALA A 302 -23.50 -14.03 -3.48
N LEU A 303 -22.26 -13.80 -3.00
CA LEU A 303 -21.15 -14.73 -3.14
C LEU A 303 -21.38 -15.99 -2.29
N GLY A 304 -21.92 -15.85 -1.09
CA GLY A 304 -22.23 -16.98 -0.23
C GLY A 304 -23.30 -17.89 -0.81
N ALA A 305 -24.36 -17.33 -1.39
CA ALA A 305 -25.42 -18.13 -2.00
C ALA A 305 -24.92 -18.96 -3.19
N ILE A 306 -24.09 -18.38 -4.07
CA ILE A 306 -23.53 -19.14 -5.20
C ILE A 306 -22.55 -20.22 -4.73
N ILE A 307 -21.71 -19.93 -3.73
CA ILE A 307 -20.77 -20.92 -3.17
C ILE A 307 -21.54 -22.06 -2.50
N VAL A 308 -22.55 -21.75 -1.67
CA VAL A 308 -23.40 -22.77 -1.02
C VAL A 308 -24.16 -23.59 -2.06
N LEU A 309 -24.67 -22.96 -3.13
CA LEU A 309 -25.37 -23.66 -4.20
C LEU A 309 -24.44 -24.64 -4.93
N VAL A 310 -23.25 -24.19 -5.32
CA VAL A 310 -22.25 -25.04 -5.97
C VAL A 310 -21.85 -26.19 -5.07
N PHE A 311 -21.55 -25.90 -3.80
CA PHE A 311 -21.20 -26.90 -2.80
C PHE A 311 -22.29 -27.95 -2.62
N ALA A 312 -23.56 -27.51 -2.56
CA ALA A 312 -24.70 -28.42 -2.48
C ALA A 312 -24.79 -29.34 -3.72
N ILE A 313 -24.61 -28.80 -4.92
CA ILE A 313 -24.59 -29.58 -6.17
C ILE A 313 -23.43 -30.58 -6.17
N GLU A 314 -22.25 -30.17 -5.73
CA GLU A 314 -21.06 -31.01 -5.63
C GLU A 314 -21.29 -32.21 -4.69
N VAL A 315 -21.82 -31.96 -3.49
CA VAL A 315 -22.17 -33.02 -2.53
C VAL A 315 -23.19 -33.99 -3.13
N LEU A 316 -24.22 -33.49 -3.82
CA LEU A 316 -25.24 -34.34 -4.45
C LEU A 316 -24.68 -35.24 -5.56
N ILE A 317 -23.74 -34.72 -6.37
CA ILE A 317 -23.16 -35.48 -7.48
C ILE A 317 -22.16 -36.51 -6.96
N SER A 318 -21.31 -36.13 -6.02
CA SER A 318 -20.29 -37.03 -5.46
C SER A 318 -20.91 -38.19 -4.67
N GLU A 319 -21.87 -37.88 -3.79
CA GLU A 319 -22.45 -38.85 -2.86
C GLU A 319 -23.72 -39.51 -3.39
N GLY A 320 -24.58 -38.76 -4.10
CA GLY A 320 -25.94 -39.20 -4.41
C GLY A 320 -26.18 -39.66 -5.85
N TYR A 321 -25.23 -39.48 -6.78
CA TYR A 321 -25.40 -39.83 -8.19
C TYR A 321 -24.57 -41.04 -8.60
N ASP A 322 -25.24 -42.10 -9.06
CA ASP A 322 -24.60 -43.34 -9.57
C ASP A 322 -24.90 -43.60 -11.05
N GLY A 323 -25.34 -42.58 -11.77
CA GLY A 323 -25.58 -42.66 -13.20
C GLY A 323 -24.31 -42.70 -14.06
N PRO A 324 -24.45 -42.85 -15.38
CA PRO A 324 -23.31 -42.86 -16.30
C PRO A 324 -22.55 -41.52 -16.25
N TYR A 325 -21.24 -41.59 -16.52
CA TYR A 325 -20.34 -40.44 -16.57
C TYR A 325 -20.14 -39.68 -15.25
N LYS A 326 -20.32 -40.33 -14.09
CA LYS A 326 -20.07 -39.75 -12.75
C LYS A 326 -18.77 -38.93 -12.68
N ASN A 327 -17.66 -39.52 -13.11
CA ASN A 327 -16.33 -38.87 -13.14
C ASN A 327 -16.25 -37.57 -13.96
N VAL A 328 -17.14 -37.36 -14.95
CA VAL A 328 -17.19 -36.12 -15.74
C VAL A 328 -18.15 -35.12 -15.12
N ILE A 329 -19.28 -35.61 -14.60
CA ILE A 329 -20.34 -34.79 -13.98
C ILE A 329 -19.85 -34.19 -12.65
N GLU A 330 -18.94 -34.86 -11.94
CA GLU A 330 -18.28 -34.33 -10.73
C GLU A 330 -17.57 -32.99 -10.94
N TYR A 331 -17.15 -32.65 -12.17
CA TYR A 331 -16.53 -31.36 -12.48
C TYR A 331 -17.53 -30.24 -12.82
N VAL A 332 -18.82 -30.55 -12.98
CA VAL A 332 -19.86 -29.55 -13.32
C VAL A 332 -19.96 -28.43 -12.29
N PRO A 333 -19.97 -28.68 -10.96
CA PRO A 333 -20.00 -27.62 -9.95
C PRO A 333 -18.80 -26.67 -10.09
N THR A 334 -17.60 -27.22 -10.28
CA THR A 334 -16.36 -26.47 -10.47
C THR A 334 -16.42 -25.59 -11.72
N CYS A 335 -16.89 -26.12 -12.85
CA CYS A 335 -17.09 -25.35 -14.08
C CYS A 335 -18.12 -24.23 -13.89
N LEU A 336 -19.22 -24.51 -13.19
CA LEU A 336 -20.26 -23.51 -12.91
C LEU A 336 -19.72 -22.37 -12.03
N LEU A 337 -18.95 -22.70 -10.99
CA LEU A 337 -18.29 -21.71 -10.15
C LEU A 337 -17.26 -20.90 -10.93
N ALA A 338 -16.40 -21.56 -11.72
CA ALA A 338 -15.37 -20.91 -12.51
C ALA A 338 -15.94 -19.92 -13.54
N VAL A 339 -17.14 -20.19 -14.08
CA VAL A 339 -17.84 -19.26 -14.98
C VAL A 339 -18.57 -18.18 -14.20
N ALA A 340 -19.33 -18.52 -13.15
CA ALA A 340 -20.19 -17.57 -12.45
C ALA A 340 -19.40 -16.58 -11.58
N LEU A 341 -18.34 -17.04 -10.91
CA LEU A 341 -17.61 -16.25 -9.92
C LEU A 341 -16.99 -14.98 -10.50
N PRO A 342 -16.28 -15.00 -11.66
CA PRO A 342 -15.74 -13.78 -12.26
C PRO A 342 -16.81 -12.73 -12.61
N TYR A 343 -17.98 -13.14 -13.13
CA TYR A 343 -19.05 -12.20 -13.45
C TYR A 343 -19.64 -11.55 -12.20
N ILE A 344 -19.87 -12.32 -11.13
CA ILE A 344 -20.40 -11.80 -9.87
C ILE A 344 -19.37 -10.89 -9.19
N SER A 345 -18.10 -11.32 -9.10
CA SER A 345 -17.02 -10.51 -8.53
C SER A 345 -16.83 -9.21 -9.30
N SER A 346 -16.78 -9.24 -10.64
CA SER A 346 -16.67 -8.05 -11.47
C SER A 346 -17.83 -7.06 -11.24
N ALA A 347 -19.07 -7.55 -11.19
CA ALA A 347 -20.22 -6.71 -10.89
C ALA A 347 -20.15 -6.07 -9.48
N LEU A 348 -19.65 -6.82 -8.48
CA LEU A 348 -19.46 -6.30 -7.11
C LEU A 348 -18.29 -5.32 -7.01
N GLU A 349 -17.23 -5.50 -7.79
CA GLU A 349 -16.10 -4.56 -7.92
C GLU A 349 -16.53 -3.23 -8.56
N ASP A 350 -17.40 -3.27 -9.57
CA ASP A 350 -18.00 -2.06 -10.17
C ASP A 350 -18.85 -1.30 -9.15
N ILE A 351 -19.63 -2.02 -8.34
CA ILE A 351 -20.39 -1.43 -7.23
C ILE A 351 -19.44 -0.84 -6.18
N ALA A 352 -18.37 -1.54 -5.82
CA ALA A 352 -17.36 -1.06 -4.87
C ALA A 352 -16.66 0.22 -5.36
N THR A 353 -16.34 0.28 -6.66
CA THR A 353 -15.74 1.44 -7.32
C THR A 353 -16.69 2.64 -7.29
N THR A 354 -17.96 2.40 -7.64
CA THR A 354 -19.01 3.43 -7.61
C THR A 354 -19.24 3.97 -6.19
N LEU A 355 -19.30 3.08 -5.21
CA LEU A 355 -19.45 3.44 -3.80
C LEU A 355 -18.25 4.25 -3.30
N THR A 356 -17.03 3.86 -3.65
CA THR A 356 -15.81 4.56 -3.24
C THR A 356 -15.68 5.94 -3.91
N ASN A 357 -16.19 6.09 -5.14
CA ASN A 357 -16.34 7.39 -5.80
C ASN A 357 -17.37 8.28 -5.07
N TYR A 358 -18.48 7.70 -4.60
CA TYR A 358 -19.49 8.41 -3.82
C TYR A 358 -18.96 8.91 -2.45
N GLU A 359 -18.08 8.14 -1.80
CA GLU A 359 -17.41 8.52 -0.54
C GLU A 359 -16.56 9.80 -0.64
N ASN A 360 -16.16 10.20 -1.86
CA ASN A 360 -15.47 11.47 -2.14
C ASN A 360 -14.18 11.67 -1.32
N HIS A 361 -13.24 10.74 -1.46
CA HIS A 361 -11.91 10.81 -0.83
C HIS A 361 -11.04 11.93 -1.41
N ARG A 362 -10.35 12.64 -0.51
CA ARG A 362 -9.49 13.79 -0.86
C ARG A 362 -8.27 13.41 -1.70
N THR A 363 -7.52 12.39 -1.29
CA THR A 363 -6.24 11.99 -1.91
C THR A 363 -6.38 10.66 -2.63
N ALA A 364 -5.51 10.42 -3.62
CA ALA A 364 -5.48 9.16 -4.39
C ALA A 364 -5.27 7.97 -3.46
N ASP A 365 -4.29 8.08 -2.54
CA ASP A 365 -3.98 7.03 -1.56
C ASP A 365 -5.22 6.60 -0.74
N TYR A 366 -6.00 7.54 -0.17
CA TYR A 366 -7.18 7.16 0.63
C TYR A 366 -8.32 6.58 -0.19
N HIS A 367 -8.47 7.01 -1.45
CA HIS A 367 -9.45 6.41 -2.37
C HIS A 367 -9.07 4.98 -2.71
N GLU A 368 -7.82 4.76 -3.08
CA GLU A 368 -7.25 3.44 -3.35
C GLU A 368 -7.41 2.53 -2.14
N MET A 369 -6.99 2.98 -0.94
CA MET A 369 -7.14 2.23 0.30
C MET A 369 -8.58 1.78 0.58
N SER A 370 -9.56 2.67 0.39
CA SER A 370 -10.97 2.34 0.63
C SER A 370 -11.53 1.36 -0.41
N LEU A 371 -11.09 1.47 -1.67
CA LEU A 371 -11.45 0.53 -2.72
C LEU A 371 -10.85 -0.86 -2.44
N THR A 372 -9.55 -0.92 -2.16
CA THR A 372 -8.84 -2.15 -1.82
C THR A 372 -9.49 -2.88 -0.65
N GLN A 373 -9.92 -2.18 0.41
CA GLN A 373 -10.63 -2.81 1.53
C GLN A 373 -11.95 -3.46 1.11
N LYS A 374 -12.71 -2.86 0.20
CA LYS A 374 -13.99 -3.43 -0.28
C LYS A 374 -13.75 -4.66 -1.14
N ILE A 375 -12.79 -4.61 -2.06
CA ILE A 375 -12.40 -5.74 -2.91
C ILE A 375 -11.88 -6.88 -2.04
N PHE A 376 -11.07 -6.58 -1.02
CA PHE A 376 -10.55 -7.57 -0.10
C PHE A 376 -11.64 -8.33 0.67
N VAL A 377 -12.75 -7.68 1.04
CA VAL A 377 -13.90 -8.38 1.64
C VAL A 377 -14.48 -9.41 0.69
N LEU A 378 -14.57 -9.10 -0.61
CA LEU A 378 -15.01 -10.07 -1.62
C LEU A 378 -14.05 -11.25 -1.65
N ASN A 379 -12.75 -10.99 -1.68
CA ASN A 379 -11.71 -12.03 -1.70
C ASN A 379 -11.75 -12.92 -0.45
N ILE A 380 -11.99 -12.37 0.74
CA ILE A 380 -12.17 -13.17 1.96
C ILE A 380 -13.34 -14.14 1.81
N ILE A 381 -14.48 -13.65 1.30
CA ILE A 381 -15.67 -14.48 1.12
C ILE A 381 -15.39 -15.59 0.12
N THR A 382 -14.81 -15.28 -1.04
CA THR A 382 -14.57 -16.27 -2.09
C THR A 382 -13.51 -17.31 -1.72
N ASN A 383 -12.49 -16.93 -0.96
CA ASN A 383 -11.39 -17.82 -0.59
C ASN A 383 -11.67 -18.66 0.67
N TYR A 384 -12.28 -18.07 1.71
CA TYR A 384 -12.39 -18.73 3.02
C TYR A 384 -13.76 -19.34 3.27
N LEU A 385 -14.83 -18.84 2.63
CA LEU A 385 -16.18 -19.36 2.87
C LEU A 385 -16.33 -20.84 2.49
N PRO A 386 -15.76 -21.36 1.39
CA PRO A 386 -15.82 -22.80 1.08
C PRO A 386 -15.28 -23.66 2.24
N ILE A 387 -14.11 -23.32 2.78
CA ILE A 387 -13.50 -24.03 3.91
C ILE A 387 -14.37 -23.89 5.18
N LEU A 388 -14.92 -22.71 5.44
CA LEU A 388 -15.79 -22.46 6.60
C LEU A 388 -17.10 -23.27 6.51
N ILE A 389 -17.69 -23.39 5.32
CA ILE A 389 -18.88 -24.22 5.08
C ILE A 389 -18.53 -25.69 5.33
N THR A 390 -17.40 -26.17 4.79
CA THR A 390 -16.96 -27.55 5.02
C THR A 390 -16.75 -27.82 6.52
N ALA A 391 -16.05 -26.93 7.23
CA ALA A 391 -15.73 -27.08 8.64
C ALA A 391 -16.94 -26.97 9.57
N PHE A 392 -17.84 -26.02 9.35
CA PHE A 392 -18.91 -25.68 10.32
C PHE A 392 -20.31 -26.10 9.88
N VAL A 393 -20.50 -26.50 8.63
CA VAL A 393 -21.79 -26.96 8.10
C VAL A 393 -21.73 -28.42 7.68
N TYR A 394 -20.83 -28.77 6.76
CA TYR A 394 -20.79 -30.12 6.18
C TYR A 394 -20.39 -31.19 7.19
N VAL A 395 -19.19 -31.08 7.79
CA VAL A 395 -18.71 -32.15 8.67
C VAL A 395 -19.60 -32.32 9.91
N PRO A 396 -20.13 -31.26 10.55
CA PRO A 396 -20.97 -31.44 11.73
C PRO A 396 -22.42 -31.83 11.47
N PHE A 397 -23.00 -31.41 10.35
CA PHE A 397 -24.44 -31.57 10.07
C PHE A 397 -24.74 -32.38 8.81
N GLY A 398 -23.73 -32.98 8.16
CA GLY A 398 -23.87 -33.71 6.91
C GLY A 398 -24.95 -34.80 6.96
N ASP A 399 -25.00 -35.58 8.04
CA ASP A 399 -26.00 -36.66 8.21
C ASP A 399 -27.45 -36.15 8.21
N THR A 400 -27.68 -34.87 8.56
CA THR A 400 -29.01 -34.25 8.50
C THR A 400 -29.22 -33.49 7.20
N PHE A 401 -28.19 -32.79 6.75
CA PHE A 401 -28.23 -31.89 5.61
C PHE A 401 -28.29 -32.63 4.27
N VAL A 402 -27.45 -33.66 4.08
CA VAL A 402 -27.34 -34.38 2.81
C VAL A 402 -28.63 -35.14 2.46
N PRO A 403 -29.26 -35.90 3.38
CA PRO A 403 -30.54 -36.55 3.08
C PRO A 403 -31.70 -35.57 2.91
N TRP A 404 -31.65 -34.40 3.56
CA TRP A 404 -32.63 -33.34 3.31
C TRP A 404 -32.48 -32.78 1.89
N LEU A 405 -31.25 -32.49 1.48
CA LEU A 405 -30.91 -31.98 0.17
C LEU A 405 -31.31 -32.96 -0.94
N GLU A 406 -31.01 -34.26 -0.75
CA GLU A 406 -31.35 -35.32 -1.69
C GLU A 406 -32.87 -35.48 -1.87
N ARG A 407 -33.65 -35.43 -0.79
CA ARG A 407 -35.12 -35.45 -0.86
C ARG A 407 -35.67 -34.25 -1.63
N MET A 408 -35.11 -33.07 -1.39
CA MET A 408 -35.47 -31.86 -2.12
C MET A 408 -35.15 -31.99 -3.60
N THR A 409 -33.99 -32.55 -3.96
CA THR A 409 -33.60 -32.73 -5.37
C THR A 409 -34.36 -33.83 -6.08
N LYS A 410 -34.66 -34.95 -5.41
CA LYS A 410 -35.55 -36.00 -5.93
C LYS A 410 -36.94 -35.43 -6.22
N ALA A 411 -37.48 -34.61 -5.32
CA ALA A 411 -38.75 -33.92 -5.54
C ALA A 411 -38.70 -32.94 -6.72
N PHE A 412 -37.59 -32.22 -6.89
CA PHE A 412 -37.40 -31.26 -7.98
C PHE A 412 -37.20 -31.93 -9.36
N LEU A 413 -36.39 -32.99 -9.44
CA LEU A 413 -36.05 -33.71 -10.67
C LEU A 413 -37.11 -34.75 -11.08
N GLY A 414 -38.05 -35.07 -10.19
CA GLY A 414 -39.14 -36.02 -10.44
C GLY A 414 -38.63 -37.40 -10.88
N ALA A 415 -39.10 -37.86 -12.05
CA ALA A 415 -38.76 -39.19 -12.57
C ALA A 415 -37.26 -39.39 -12.88
N LEU A 416 -36.51 -38.32 -13.15
CA LEU A 416 -35.06 -38.40 -13.36
C LEU A 416 -34.30 -38.59 -12.03
N GLY A 417 -34.75 -37.90 -10.98
CA GLY A 417 -34.17 -38.03 -9.64
C GLY A 417 -34.36 -39.44 -9.10
N GLN A 418 -35.57 -40.00 -9.22
CA GLN A 418 -35.88 -41.37 -8.81
C GLN A 418 -35.12 -42.45 -9.58
N LYS A 419 -34.62 -42.17 -10.80
CA LYS A 419 -33.94 -43.15 -11.63
C LYS A 419 -32.43 -43.21 -11.40
N TYR A 420 -31.82 -42.09 -11.02
CA TYR A 420 -30.36 -41.94 -11.01
C TYR A 420 -29.78 -41.57 -9.64
N MET A 421 -30.63 -41.28 -8.64
CA MET A 421 -30.21 -41.12 -7.25
C MET A 421 -30.63 -42.34 -6.43
N ASP A 422 -29.70 -42.93 -5.70
CA ASP A 422 -29.91 -44.15 -4.94
C ASP A 422 -30.91 -43.93 -3.79
N ASP A 423 -31.77 -44.91 -3.50
CA ASP A 423 -32.80 -44.81 -2.45
C ASP A 423 -32.31 -45.31 -1.07
N ASP A 424 -31.16 -46.00 -1.01
CA ASP A 424 -30.68 -46.69 0.20
C ASP A 424 -29.26 -46.27 0.64
N LEU A 425 -28.78 -45.11 0.17
CA LEU A 425 -27.42 -44.67 0.42
C LEU A 425 -27.27 -44.23 1.90
N SER A 426 -26.62 -45.07 2.71
CA SER A 426 -26.25 -44.71 4.07
C SER A 426 -25.09 -43.71 4.02
N PHE A 427 -25.42 -42.42 3.87
CA PHE A 427 -24.44 -41.35 3.90
C PHE A 427 -23.65 -41.42 5.22
N HIS A 428 -22.32 -41.42 5.10
CA HIS A 428 -21.43 -41.29 6.24
C HIS A 428 -20.55 -40.08 5.99
N VAL A 429 -20.56 -39.12 6.92
CA VAL A 429 -19.71 -37.93 6.83
C VAL A 429 -18.25 -38.35 6.70
N ASP A 430 -17.62 -37.96 5.59
CA ASP A 430 -16.17 -38.03 5.46
C ASP A 430 -15.49 -37.00 6.38
N ALA A 431 -14.80 -37.52 7.40
CA ALA A 431 -14.07 -36.73 8.40
C ALA A 431 -12.78 -36.09 7.84
N ASP A 432 -12.25 -36.60 6.72
CA ASP A 432 -11.06 -36.06 6.07
C ASP A 432 -11.39 -35.02 4.97
N ARG A 433 -12.66 -34.86 4.57
CA ARG A 433 -13.09 -33.87 3.56
C ARG A 433 -12.60 -32.45 3.84
N LEU A 434 -12.65 -32.00 5.09
CA LEU A 434 -12.14 -30.66 5.46
C LEU A 434 -10.65 -30.52 5.14
N ARG A 435 -9.87 -31.56 5.40
CA ARG A 435 -8.43 -31.56 5.12
C ARG A 435 -8.17 -31.61 3.62
N ASP A 436 -8.89 -32.45 2.90
CA ASP A 436 -8.71 -32.60 1.45
C ASP A 436 -9.11 -31.32 0.72
N GLU A 437 -10.16 -30.65 1.16
CA GLU A 437 -10.58 -29.33 0.64
C GLU A 437 -9.49 -28.26 0.88
N VAL A 438 -8.93 -28.21 2.10
CA VAL A 438 -7.84 -27.27 2.41
C VAL A 438 -6.60 -27.58 1.58
N ILE A 439 -6.24 -28.86 1.38
CA ILE A 439 -5.12 -29.25 0.52
C ILE A 439 -5.39 -28.83 -0.92
N ALA A 440 -6.59 -29.12 -1.44
CA ALA A 440 -6.98 -28.81 -2.80
C ALA A 440 -6.92 -27.29 -3.06
N LEU A 441 -7.55 -26.48 -2.21
CA LEU A 441 -7.59 -25.03 -2.37
C LEU A 441 -6.20 -24.39 -2.19
N VAL A 442 -5.44 -24.82 -1.19
CA VAL A 442 -4.10 -24.25 -0.95
C VAL A 442 -3.14 -24.68 -2.06
N VAL A 443 -2.98 -25.98 -2.31
CA VAL A 443 -1.96 -26.46 -3.27
C VAL A 443 -2.35 -26.09 -4.70
N THR A 444 -3.59 -26.38 -5.11
CA THR A 444 -4.04 -26.06 -6.47
C THR A 444 -4.14 -24.56 -6.67
N GLY A 445 -4.56 -23.81 -5.64
CA GLY A 445 -4.58 -22.34 -5.68
C GLY A 445 -3.19 -21.75 -5.89
N GLN A 446 -2.15 -22.24 -5.21
CA GLN A 446 -0.77 -21.79 -5.45
C GLN A 446 -0.28 -22.15 -6.87
N ILE A 447 -0.59 -23.35 -7.37
CA ILE A 447 -0.19 -23.77 -8.72
C ILE A 447 -0.92 -22.93 -9.79
N SER A 448 -2.22 -22.69 -9.62
CA SER A 448 -3.01 -21.86 -10.52
C SER A 448 -2.53 -20.42 -10.49
N GLY A 449 -2.31 -19.86 -9.30
CA GLY A 449 -1.77 -18.51 -9.12
C GLY A 449 -0.44 -18.35 -9.85
N PHE A 450 0.50 -19.28 -9.64
CA PHE A 450 1.76 -19.28 -10.37
C PHE A 450 1.57 -19.27 -11.90
N PHE A 451 0.61 -20.05 -12.43
CA PHE A 451 0.33 -20.07 -13.86
C PHE A 451 -0.26 -18.75 -14.36
N ASP A 452 -1.27 -18.22 -13.66
CA ASP A 452 -1.98 -16.98 -14.03
C ASP A 452 -1.09 -15.74 -13.93
N GLU A 453 -0.13 -15.77 -13.02
CA GLU A 453 0.74 -14.65 -12.71
C GLU A 453 2.05 -14.67 -13.53
N ASN A 454 2.59 -15.86 -13.86
CA ASN A 454 3.89 -15.98 -14.53
C ASN A 454 3.82 -16.44 -15.98
N ILE A 455 2.88 -17.34 -16.30
CA ILE A 455 2.84 -18.00 -17.61
C ILE A 455 1.81 -17.32 -18.50
N MET A 456 0.63 -17.00 -17.95
CA MET A 456 -0.46 -16.38 -18.69
C MET A 456 -0.07 -15.01 -19.30
N PRO A 457 0.62 -14.09 -18.59
CA PRO A 457 0.96 -12.79 -19.17
C PRO A 457 1.92 -12.93 -20.36
N VAL A 458 2.92 -13.80 -20.24
CA VAL A 458 3.87 -14.09 -21.33
C VAL A 458 3.15 -14.68 -22.54
N LEU A 459 2.22 -15.62 -22.33
CA LEU A 459 1.41 -16.21 -23.38
C LEU A 459 0.53 -15.16 -24.07
N LYS A 460 -0.17 -14.34 -23.27
CA LYS A 460 -1.02 -13.22 -23.73
C LYS A 460 -0.22 -12.23 -24.55
N HIS A 461 0.94 -11.77 -24.07
CA HIS A 461 1.79 -10.83 -24.79
C HIS A 461 2.30 -11.38 -26.12
N LYS A 462 2.74 -12.65 -26.14
CA LYS A 462 3.21 -13.28 -27.38
C LYS A 462 2.08 -13.46 -28.38
N ALA A 463 0.91 -13.91 -27.93
CA ALA A 463 -0.28 -14.07 -28.78
C ALA A 463 -0.76 -12.71 -29.33
N GLN A 464 -0.82 -11.68 -28.49
CA GLN A 464 -1.18 -10.33 -28.91
C GLN A 464 -0.16 -9.74 -29.90
N GLY A 465 1.14 -9.97 -29.68
CA GLY A 465 2.20 -9.56 -30.61
C GLY A 465 2.02 -10.18 -31.99
N LEU A 466 1.82 -11.50 -32.05
CA LEU A 466 1.55 -12.23 -33.30
C LEU A 466 0.27 -11.74 -33.99
N TYR A 467 -0.80 -11.51 -33.23
CA TYR A 467 -2.06 -10.99 -33.75
C TYR A 467 -1.90 -9.56 -34.32
N ARG A 468 -1.12 -8.70 -33.65
CA ARG A 468 -0.82 -7.34 -34.13
C ARG A 468 0.00 -7.37 -35.41
N GLU A 469 1.02 -8.22 -35.50
CA GLU A 469 1.81 -8.39 -36.73
C GLU A 469 0.95 -8.90 -37.89
N TYR A 470 0.08 -9.89 -37.62
CA TYR A 470 -0.90 -10.37 -38.58
C TYR A 470 -1.82 -9.23 -39.06
N ARG A 471 -2.40 -8.46 -38.14
CA ARG A 471 -3.29 -7.32 -38.46
C ARG A 471 -2.55 -6.22 -39.23
N ARG A 472 -1.31 -5.92 -38.87
CA ARG A 472 -0.45 -4.93 -39.54
C ARG A 472 -0.21 -5.29 -41.01
N SER A 473 -0.01 -6.58 -41.31
CA SER A 473 0.19 -7.04 -42.67
C SER A 473 -1.08 -6.96 -43.54
N HIS A 474 -2.27 -7.05 -42.93
CA HIS A 474 -3.56 -7.12 -43.63
C HIS A 474 -4.38 -5.81 -43.62
N SER A 475 -4.16 -4.88 -42.69
CA SER A 475 -4.91 -3.61 -42.58
C SER A 475 -3.98 -2.39 -42.68
N LYS A 476 -3.61 -2.02 -43.91
CA LYS A 476 -2.65 -0.94 -44.18
C LYS A 476 -3.23 0.48 -44.01
N ASP A 477 -4.53 0.64 -44.09
CA ASP A 477 -5.15 1.98 -44.17
C ASP A 477 -5.59 2.55 -42.81
N THR A 478 -5.55 1.76 -41.72
CA THR A 478 -6.04 2.18 -40.39
C THR A 478 -4.95 2.35 -39.32
N MET A 479 -3.73 1.86 -39.56
CA MET A 479 -2.64 1.98 -38.59
C MET A 479 -1.72 3.16 -38.92
N LEU A 480 -1.40 4.00 -37.94
CA LEU A 480 -0.42 5.08 -38.14
C LEU A 480 0.96 4.55 -38.58
N MET A 481 1.34 3.36 -38.10
CA MET A 481 2.63 2.71 -38.38
C MET A 481 2.80 2.15 -39.80
N SER A 482 1.74 2.06 -40.60
CA SER A 482 1.86 1.75 -42.03
C SER A 482 2.01 3.01 -42.89
N ILE A 483 1.70 4.18 -42.33
CA ILE A 483 1.71 5.48 -43.02
C ILE A 483 3.00 6.25 -42.71
N VAL A 484 3.44 6.25 -41.44
CA VAL A 484 4.64 6.97 -40.98
C VAL A 484 5.79 6.00 -40.84
N GLN A 485 6.91 6.29 -41.51
CA GLN A 485 8.17 5.56 -41.35
C GLN A 485 9.00 6.20 -40.24
N ASP A 486 9.56 5.37 -39.36
CA ASP A 486 10.46 5.81 -38.30
C ASP A 486 11.86 6.06 -38.85
N ASP A 487 12.57 7.01 -38.24
CA ASP A 487 14.01 7.17 -38.43
C ASP A 487 14.75 5.89 -37.97
N PRO A 488 15.66 5.32 -38.79
CA PRO A 488 16.48 4.17 -38.40
C PRO A 488 17.25 4.36 -37.09
N GLU A 489 17.67 5.59 -36.75
CA GLU A 489 18.41 5.85 -35.50
C GLU A 489 17.52 5.75 -34.25
N GLU A 490 16.24 6.10 -34.36
CA GLU A 490 15.28 6.11 -33.23
C GLU A 490 14.44 4.83 -33.15
N ALA A 491 14.43 4.01 -34.20
CA ALA A 491 13.55 2.85 -34.35
C ALA A 491 13.58 1.89 -33.16
N ARG A 492 14.76 1.63 -32.58
CA ARG A 492 14.90 0.81 -31.37
C ARG A 492 14.18 1.39 -30.15
N PHE A 493 14.44 2.66 -29.88
CA PHE A 493 13.88 3.36 -28.74
C PHE A 493 12.35 3.43 -28.85
N LEU A 494 11.85 3.78 -30.04
CA LEU A 494 10.41 3.85 -30.30
C LEU A 494 9.75 2.47 -30.20
N ARG A 495 10.41 1.40 -30.65
CA ARG A 495 9.90 0.03 -30.46
C ARG A 495 9.77 -0.33 -28.98
N SER A 496 10.78 -0.04 -28.16
CA SER A 496 10.70 -0.29 -26.70
C SER A 496 9.59 0.56 -26.07
N ALA A 497 9.54 1.86 -26.35
CA ALA A 497 8.51 2.75 -25.79
C ALA A 497 7.08 2.34 -26.20
N ARG A 498 6.87 1.93 -27.45
CA ARG A 498 5.57 1.42 -27.93
C ARG A 498 5.18 0.12 -27.27
N ASN A 499 6.11 -0.81 -27.12
CA ASN A 499 5.84 -2.06 -26.41
C ASN A 499 5.42 -1.78 -24.96
N GLN A 500 6.17 -0.92 -24.26
CA GLN A 500 5.85 -0.49 -22.89
C GLN A 500 4.47 0.18 -22.81
N ALA A 501 4.09 1.00 -23.79
CA ALA A 501 2.77 1.65 -23.84
C ALA A 501 1.59 0.66 -23.95
N THR A 502 1.85 -0.58 -24.37
CA THR A 502 0.82 -1.64 -24.45
C THR A 502 0.73 -2.53 -23.22
N LEU A 503 1.65 -2.35 -22.27
CA LEU A 503 1.61 -3.06 -20.99
C LEU A 503 0.59 -2.43 -20.06
N ASP A 504 0.09 -3.22 -19.11
CA ASP A 504 -0.87 -2.75 -18.10
C ASP A 504 -0.17 -1.95 -16.98
N LYS A 505 -0.93 -1.15 -16.22
CA LYS A 505 -0.41 -0.36 -15.09
C LYS A 505 -0.17 -1.28 -13.89
N TYR A 506 1.02 -1.22 -13.30
CA TYR A 506 1.33 -2.05 -12.13
C TYR A 506 0.60 -1.56 -10.86
N ASN A 507 -0.10 -2.47 -10.17
CA ASN A 507 -0.80 -2.21 -8.92
C ASN A 507 -0.24 -3.06 -7.77
N VAL A 508 0.57 -2.42 -6.92
CA VAL A 508 1.19 -3.04 -5.73
C VAL A 508 0.18 -3.64 -4.75
N GLN A 509 -1.06 -3.14 -4.72
CA GLN A 509 -2.05 -3.64 -3.76
C GLN A 509 -2.47 -5.08 -4.06
N ASP A 510 -2.46 -5.47 -5.34
CA ASP A 510 -2.91 -6.80 -5.74
C ASP A 510 -1.91 -7.86 -5.25
N ASP A 511 -0.60 -7.59 -5.40
CA ASP A 511 0.45 -8.47 -4.86
C ASP A 511 0.43 -8.51 -3.32
N ILE A 512 0.18 -7.39 -2.62
CA ILE A 512 0.03 -7.42 -1.16
C ILE A 512 -1.22 -8.22 -0.76
N ALA A 513 -2.32 -8.11 -1.52
CA ALA A 513 -3.56 -8.83 -1.25
C ALA A 513 -3.32 -10.35 -1.25
N GLU A 514 -2.54 -10.84 -2.21
CA GLU A 514 -2.16 -12.25 -2.30
C GLU A 514 -1.44 -12.73 -1.03
N ILE A 515 -0.40 -12.01 -0.59
CA ILE A 515 0.35 -12.37 0.62
C ILE A 515 -0.53 -12.29 1.87
N VAL A 516 -1.44 -11.31 1.95
CA VAL A 516 -2.39 -11.18 3.06
C VAL A 516 -3.42 -12.32 3.05
N LEU A 517 -3.87 -12.77 1.87
CA LEU A 517 -4.75 -13.92 1.74
C LEU A 517 -4.05 -15.22 2.16
N GLN A 518 -2.78 -15.41 1.77
CA GLN A 518 -1.94 -16.52 2.26
C GLN A 518 -1.80 -16.49 3.80
N PHE A 519 -1.56 -15.32 4.38
CA PHE A 519 -1.50 -15.16 5.84
C PHE A 519 -2.82 -15.58 6.51
N GLY A 520 -3.97 -15.26 5.91
CA GLY A 520 -5.27 -15.69 6.44
C GLY A 520 -5.45 -17.20 6.41
N TYR A 521 -4.99 -17.92 5.38
CA TYR A 521 -4.99 -19.39 5.39
C TYR A 521 -4.20 -19.97 6.57
N LEU A 522 -3.06 -19.35 6.91
CA LEU A 522 -2.28 -19.74 8.09
C LEU A 522 -2.98 -19.40 9.40
N ALA A 523 -3.57 -18.21 9.51
CA ALA A 523 -4.21 -17.74 10.74
C ALA A 523 -5.51 -18.49 11.05
N LEU A 524 -6.31 -18.84 10.03
CA LEU A 524 -7.64 -19.44 10.20
C LEU A 524 -7.62 -20.97 10.15
N PHE A 525 -6.80 -21.58 9.27
CA PHE A 525 -6.96 -22.99 8.90
C PHE A 525 -5.71 -23.86 9.07
N SER A 526 -4.58 -23.28 9.50
CA SER A 526 -3.31 -24.02 9.67
C SER A 526 -3.42 -25.34 10.45
N PRO A 527 -4.20 -25.45 11.56
CA PRO A 527 -4.31 -26.71 12.31
C PRO A 527 -4.92 -27.87 11.52
N VAL A 528 -5.68 -27.60 10.44
CA VAL A 528 -6.28 -28.61 9.58
C VAL A 528 -5.19 -29.38 8.82
N TRP A 529 -4.22 -28.64 8.27
CA TRP A 529 -3.09 -29.22 7.57
C TRP A 529 -1.78 -28.48 7.91
N PRO A 530 -0.99 -28.98 8.86
CA PRO A 530 0.22 -28.30 9.34
C PRO A 530 1.34 -28.09 8.30
N LEU A 531 1.24 -28.65 7.09
CA LEU A 531 2.25 -28.50 6.03
C LEU A 531 2.01 -27.28 5.13
N ILE A 532 0.87 -26.59 5.24
CA ILE A 532 0.57 -25.35 4.49
C ILE A 532 1.75 -24.35 4.47
N PRO A 533 2.41 -24.04 5.62
CA PRO A 533 3.47 -23.04 5.62
C PRO A 533 4.68 -23.41 4.74
N ILE A 534 4.93 -24.69 4.47
CA ILE A 534 6.02 -25.12 3.58
C ILE A 534 5.68 -24.76 2.13
N GLY A 535 4.44 -24.99 1.71
CA GLY A 535 3.96 -24.63 0.38
C GLY A 535 4.11 -23.12 0.15
N PHE A 536 3.64 -22.31 1.11
CA PHE A 536 3.81 -20.85 1.04
C PHE A 536 5.26 -20.40 1.14
N LEU A 537 6.12 -21.12 1.87
CA LEU A 537 7.56 -20.81 1.93
C LEU A 537 8.21 -20.99 0.56
N VAL A 538 7.90 -22.10 -0.13
CA VAL A 538 8.40 -22.35 -1.49
C VAL A 538 7.82 -21.33 -2.46
N ASN A 539 6.52 -21.06 -2.38
CA ASN A 539 5.86 -20.08 -3.24
C ASN A 539 6.50 -18.70 -3.09
N ASN A 540 6.63 -18.20 -1.86
CA ASN A 540 7.17 -16.86 -1.60
C ASN A 540 8.67 -16.72 -1.92
N VAL A 541 9.42 -17.83 -1.98
CA VAL A 541 10.78 -17.81 -2.55
C VAL A 541 10.71 -17.59 -4.06
N VAL A 542 9.78 -18.19 -4.78
CA VAL A 542 9.63 -17.94 -6.22
C VAL A 542 9.06 -16.52 -6.45
N GLU A 543 7.98 -16.20 -5.75
CA GLU A 543 7.21 -14.94 -5.79
C GLU A 543 8.10 -13.70 -5.74
N LEU A 544 9.01 -13.66 -4.75
CA LEU A 544 9.91 -12.52 -4.55
C LEU A 544 10.74 -12.17 -5.79
N ARG A 545 10.99 -13.13 -6.69
CA ARG A 545 11.75 -12.92 -7.93
C ARG A 545 10.82 -12.69 -9.11
N THR A 546 9.72 -13.42 -9.17
CA THR A 546 8.74 -13.30 -10.23
C THR A 546 8.06 -11.93 -10.21
N ASP A 547 7.75 -11.37 -9.04
CA ASP A 547 7.26 -10.00 -8.91
C ASP A 547 8.24 -8.96 -9.44
N PHE A 548 9.53 -9.17 -9.17
CA PHE A 548 10.55 -8.28 -9.69
C PHE A 548 10.59 -8.34 -11.24
N LEU A 549 10.43 -9.53 -11.81
CA LEU A 549 10.35 -9.74 -13.26
C LEU A 549 9.07 -9.11 -13.85
N LYS A 550 7.93 -9.31 -13.19
CA LYS A 550 6.60 -8.76 -13.50
C LYS A 550 6.65 -7.24 -13.65
N ILE A 551 7.26 -6.54 -12.69
CA ILE A 551 7.42 -5.08 -12.73
C ILE A 551 8.34 -4.65 -13.89
N CYS A 552 9.42 -5.39 -14.14
CA CYS A 552 10.42 -5.02 -15.14
C CYS A 552 9.98 -5.26 -16.59
N MET A 553 9.16 -6.29 -16.85
CA MET A 553 8.90 -6.79 -18.21
C MET A 553 7.42 -6.85 -18.59
N GLU A 554 6.50 -7.00 -17.64
CA GLU A 554 5.08 -7.25 -17.93
C GLU A 554 4.21 -6.01 -17.72
N HIS A 555 4.68 -5.05 -16.93
CA HIS A 555 3.95 -3.83 -16.64
C HIS A 555 4.69 -2.57 -17.09
N GLN A 556 3.92 -1.50 -17.29
CA GLN A 556 4.47 -0.15 -17.36
C GLN A 556 5.24 0.15 -16.07
N ARG A 557 6.36 0.87 -16.19
CA ARG A 557 7.08 1.32 -14.99
C ARG A 557 6.13 2.14 -14.13
N PRO A 558 5.90 1.76 -12.87
CA PRO A 558 5.03 2.54 -12.00
C PRO A 558 5.68 3.90 -11.74
N ALA A 559 4.87 4.97 -11.81
CA ALA A 559 5.32 6.28 -11.31
C ALA A 559 5.63 6.15 -9.81
N PRO A 560 6.77 6.63 -9.32
CA PRO A 560 7.15 6.45 -7.92
C PRO A 560 6.13 7.08 -6.99
N VAL A 561 5.54 6.29 -6.10
CA VAL A 561 4.60 6.80 -5.08
C VAL A 561 5.26 6.71 -3.71
N ARG A 562 5.21 7.82 -2.97
CA ARG A 562 5.65 7.86 -1.57
C ARG A 562 4.51 7.44 -0.64
N THR A 563 4.68 6.38 0.11
CA THR A 563 3.83 5.96 1.24
C THR A 563 4.69 5.78 2.48
N ASP A 564 4.08 5.76 3.66
CA ASP A 564 4.72 5.47 4.95
C ASP A 564 4.52 4.03 5.44
N GLY A 565 3.92 3.18 4.60
CA GLY A 565 3.68 1.77 4.89
C GLY A 565 2.94 1.04 3.78
N ILE A 566 2.45 -0.17 4.11
CA ILE A 566 1.64 -0.99 3.19
C ILE A 566 0.18 -0.54 3.13
N GLY A 567 -0.25 0.38 4.00
CA GLY A 567 -1.56 1.03 3.90
C GLY A 567 -2.69 0.23 4.59
N PRO A 568 -3.76 -0.16 3.89
CA PRO A 568 -4.96 -0.71 4.53
C PRO A 568 -4.75 -2.12 5.10
N TRP A 569 -3.71 -2.81 4.61
CA TRP A 569 -3.43 -4.21 4.90
C TRP A 569 -3.05 -4.50 6.34
N ILE A 570 -2.52 -3.53 7.09
CA ILE A 570 -2.27 -3.69 8.53
C ILE A 570 -3.58 -3.98 9.28
N ASN A 571 -4.65 -3.27 8.92
CA ASN A 571 -5.97 -3.49 9.52
C ASN A 571 -6.55 -4.84 9.09
N SER A 572 -6.32 -5.25 7.84
CA SER A 572 -6.72 -6.56 7.33
C SER A 572 -6.02 -7.70 8.07
N LEU A 573 -4.70 -7.63 8.25
CA LEU A 573 -3.92 -8.60 9.02
C LEU A 573 -4.35 -8.64 10.49
N ASP A 574 -4.66 -7.48 11.09
CA ASP A 574 -5.20 -7.39 12.45
C ASP A 574 -6.54 -8.12 12.56
N PHE A 575 -7.43 -7.90 11.60
CA PHE A 575 -8.72 -8.58 11.50
C PHE A 575 -8.54 -10.10 11.33
N LEU A 576 -7.72 -10.54 10.39
CA LEU A 576 -7.44 -11.96 10.14
C LEU A 576 -6.82 -12.66 11.34
N THR A 577 -5.93 -11.99 12.08
CA THR A 577 -5.32 -12.57 13.29
C THR A 577 -6.37 -12.74 14.39
N TRP A 578 -7.27 -11.76 14.57
CA TRP A 578 -8.36 -11.87 15.54
C TRP A 578 -9.35 -12.97 15.15
N VAL A 579 -9.86 -12.97 13.91
CA VAL A 579 -10.76 -14.03 13.41
C VAL A 579 -10.07 -15.40 13.45
N GLY A 580 -8.78 -15.46 13.14
CA GLY A 580 -7.96 -16.66 13.23
C GLY A 580 -7.95 -17.27 14.63
N SER A 581 -7.87 -16.45 15.69
CA SER A 581 -7.96 -16.94 17.07
C SER A 581 -9.31 -17.60 17.40
N LEU A 582 -10.39 -17.13 16.77
CA LEU A 582 -11.73 -17.70 16.93
C LEU A 582 -11.86 -18.99 16.11
N SER A 583 -11.49 -18.93 14.82
CA SER A 583 -11.63 -20.03 13.86
C SER A 583 -10.74 -21.21 14.23
N THR A 584 -9.45 -20.97 14.53
CA THR A 584 -8.51 -21.99 14.98
C THR A 584 -8.97 -22.64 16.29
N GLY A 585 -9.44 -21.84 17.25
CA GLY A 585 -9.99 -22.36 18.51
C GLY A 585 -11.23 -23.24 18.31
N ALA A 586 -12.12 -22.85 17.39
CA ALA A 586 -13.31 -23.60 17.04
C ALA A 586 -12.98 -24.92 16.30
N ILE A 587 -12.05 -24.89 15.34
CA ILE A 587 -11.60 -26.09 14.61
C ILE A 587 -10.98 -27.11 15.58
N VAL A 588 -10.09 -26.67 16.48
CA VAL A 588 -9.48 -27.57 17.47
C VAL A 588 -10.52 -28.11 18.44
N HIS A 589 -11.55 -27.31 18.81
CA HIS A 589 -12.63 -27.78 19.67
C HIS A 589 -13.45 -28.89 19.02
N LEU A 590 -13.86 -28.69 17.77
CA LEU A 590 -14.75 -29.60 17.05
C LEU A 590 -14.04 -30.87 16.55
N PHE A 591 -12.78 -30.75 16.13
CA PHE A 591 -12.05 -31.83 15.45
C PHE A 591 -10.85 -32.38 16.24
N GLY A 592 -10.45 -31.73 17.33
CA GLY A 592 -9.32 -32.15 18.16
C GLY A 592 -9.68 -33.29 19.12
N ALA A 593 -8.67 -34.10 19.46
CA ALA A 593 -8.86 -35.27 20.33
C ALA A 593 -9.15 -34.93 21.81
N ASN A 594 -8.75 -33.74 22.29
CA ASN A 594 -8.82 -33.35 23.71
C ASN A 594 -9.51 -31.99 23.88
N SER A 595 -10.82 -31.92 23.66
CA SER A 595 -11.61 -30.68 23.76
C SER A 595 -12.55 -30.67 24.97
N ILE A 596 -12.90 -29.47 25.43
CA ILE A 596 -13.82 -29.26 26.57
C ILE A 596 -15.18 -29.86 26.21
N GLY A 597 -15.73 -30.71 27.06
CA GLY A 597 -17.02 -31.37 26.80
C GLY A 597 -16.99 -32.34 25.62
N GLY A 598 -15.80 -32.85 25.21
CA GLY A 598 -15.67 -33.84 24.14
C GLY A 598 -16.06 -33.34 22.76
N GLY A 599 -15.87 -32.05 22.50
CA GLY A 599 -16.19 -31.41 21.21
C GLY A 599 -17.65 -31.02 21.05
N ALA A 600 -18.43 -31.07 22.14
CA ALA A 600 -19.84 -30.71 22.10
C ALA A 600 -20.08 -29.23 21.71
N TRP A 601 -21.10 -29.01 20.91
CA TRP A 601 -21.51 -27.69 20.41
C TRP A 601 -21.86 -26.68 21.51
N TRP A 602 -22.43 -27.14 22.64
CA TRP A 602 -22.76 -26.24 23.75
C TRP A 602 -21.51 -25.69 24.45
N ALA A 603 -20.38 -26.39 24.38
CA ALA A 603 -19.11 -25.98 24.97
C ALA A 603 -18.28 -25.08 24.01
N LEU A 604 -18.64 -25.03 22.72
CA LEU A 604 -17.93 -24.24 21.71
C LEU A 604 -17.85 -22.73 22.08
N PRO A 605 -18.93 -22.05 22.53
CA PRO A 605 -18.85 -20.64 22.93
C PRO A 605 -17.87 -20.40 24.08
N ILE A 606 -17.74 -21.36 25.00
CA ILE A 606 -16.78 -21.28 26.11
C ILE A 606 -15.35 -21.36 25.59
N THR A 607 -15.07 -22.31 24.69
CA THR A 607 -13.74 -22.44 24.06
C THR A 607 -13.39 -21.19 23.25
N ILE A 608 -14.35 -20.63 22.50
CA ILE A 608 -14.15 -19.39 21.75
C ILE A 608 -13.83 -18.23 22.70
N PHE A 609 -14.61 -18.06 23.77
CA PHE A 609 -14.37 -17.02 24.77
C PHE A 609 -12.97 -17.15 25.39
N ILE A 610 -12.57 -18.35 25.78
CA ILE A 610 -11.23 -18.61 26.34
C ILE A 610 -10.14 -18.32 25.30
N SER A 611 -10.29 -18.81 24.08
CA SER A 611 -9.33 -18.60 22.98
C SER A 611 -9.12 -17.11 22.69
N GLU A 612 -10.21 -16.35 22.61
CA GLU A 612 -10.17 -14.91 22.38
C GLU A 612 -9.43 -14.16 23.52
N HIS A 613 -9.74 -14.47 24.78
CA HIS A 613 -9.10 -13.80 25.92
C HIS A 613 -7.61 -14.13 26.02
N ILE A 614 -7.21 -15.37 25.73
CA ILE A 614 -5.81 -15.77 25.63
C ILE A 614 -5.12 -14.99 24.51
N PHE A 615 -5.74 -14.89 23.34
CA PHE A 615 -5.21 -14.11 22.22
C PHE A 615 -5.03 -12.62 22.59
N LEU A 616 -6.02 -11.98 23.22
CA LEU A 616 -5.94 -10.58 23.63
C LEU A 616 -4.81 -10.36 24.67
N ALA A 617 -4.68 -11.27 25.64
CA ALA A 617 -3.60 -11.22 26.63
C ALA A 617 -2.22 -11.40 25.98
N LEU A 618 -2.08 -12.39 25.09
CA LEU A 618 -0.86 -12.65 24.33
C LEU A 618 -0.47 -11.44 23.48
N ARG A 619 -1.43 -10.84 22.78
CA ARG A 619 -1.21 -9.65 21.97
C ARG A 619 -0.76 -8.46 22.81
N ALA A 620 -1.38 -8.24 23.96
CA ALA A 620 -0.96 -7.20 24.89
C ALA A 620 0.48 -7.43 25.40
N LEU A 621 0.82 -8.68 25.73
CA LEU A 621 2.16 -9.07 26.19
C LEU A 621 3.22 -8.89 25.11
N VAL A 622 2.96 -9.36 23.89
CA VAL A 622 3.87 -9.22 22.73
C VAL A 622 4.08 -7.75 22.42
N ARG A 623 3.02 -6.96 22.35
CA ARG A 623 3.10 -5.52 22.10
C ARG A 623 3.91 -4.81 23.18
N PHE A 624 3.66 -5.11 24.46
CA PHE A 624 4.43 -4.56 25.57
C PHE A 624 5.93 -4.92 25.46
N SER A 625 6.22 -6.17 25.15
CA SER A 625 7.60 -6.68 25.05
C SER A 625 8.35 -6.03 23.89
N LEU A 626 7.75 -6.00 22.69
CA LEU A 626 8.36 -5.43 21.49
C LEU A 626 8.51 -3.90 21.60
N GLN A 627 7.54 -3.20 22.20
CA GLN A 627 7.67 -1.75 22.44
C GLN A 627 8.80 -1.42 23.42
N ARG A 628 9.10 -2.32 24.37
CA ARG A 628 10.19 -2.14 25.32
C ARG A 628 11.57 -2.39 24.69
N VAL A 629 11.67 -3.34 23.75
CA VAL A 629 12.87 -3.51 22.92
C VAL A 629 13.08 -2.27 22.05
N GLY A 630 12.00 -1.80 21.41
CA GLY A 630 11.99 -0.61 20.55
C GLY A 630 12.84 -0.78 19.28
N SER A 631 12.79 0.21 18.37
CA SER A 631 13.72 0.29 17.24
C SER A 631 14.81 1.32 17.49
N GLU A 632 16.01 1.06 16.98
CA GLU A 632 17.16 1.97 17.08
C GLU A 632 16.87 3.30 16.35
N GLN A 633 16.20 3.25 15.20
CA GLN A 633 15.90 4.41 14.37
C GLN A 633 14.86 5.31 15.06
N ILE A 634 13.87 4.73 15.73
CA ILE A 634 12.92 5.48 16.56
C ILE A 634 13.66 6.21 17.69
N ARG A 635 14.62 5.54 18.33
CA ARG A 635 15.45 6.15 19.38
C ARG A 635 16.32 7.27 18.82
N LYS A 636 16.97 7.05 17.67
CA LYS A 636 17.80 8.04 16.97
C LYS A 636 16.99 9.27 16.57
N GLN A 637 15.78 9.09 16.01
CA GLN A 637 14.89 10.19 15.66
C GLN A 637 14.46 11.00 16.90
N ARG A 638 14.12 10.32 18.00
CA ARG A 638 13.81 10.99 19.27
C ARG A 638 15.00 11.78 19.80
N GLN A 639 16.21 11.21 19.75
CA GLN A 639 17.45 11.88 20.15
C GLN A 639 17.74 13.10 19.27
N GLN A 640 17.57 13.01 17.95
CA GLN A 640 17.75 14.15 17.04
C GLN A 640 16.74 15.28 17.31
N ARG A 641 15.47 14.94 17.52
CA ARG A 641 14.45 15.93 17.92
C ARG A 641 14.78 16.60 19.24
N TYR A 642 15.27 15.83 20.22
CA TYR A 642 15.71 16.35 21.50
C TYR A 642 16.92 17.27 21.34
N ALA A 643 17.96 16.85 20.63
CA ALA A 643 19.15 17.65 20.36
C ALA A 643 18.81 18.96 19.64
N THR A 644 17.90 18.92 18.66
CA THR A 644 17.42 20.11 17.96
C THR A 644 16.72 21.08 18.92
N ARG A 645 15.86 20.57 19.82
CA ARG A 645 15.20 21.40 20.84
C ARG A 645 16.19 22.02 21.82
N VAL A 646 17.18 21.25 22.27
CA VAL A 646 18.24 21.75 23.15
C VAL A 646 19.03 22.85 22.46
N LYS A 647 19.42 22.67 21.20
CA LYS A 647 20.10 23.70 20.42
C LYS A 647 19.32 25.01 20.35
N HIS A 648 18.01 24.94 20.08
CA HIS A 648 17.16 26.15 20.05
C HIS A 648 17.03 26.80 21.43
N LEU A 649 16.98 26.01 22.51
CA LEU A 649 16.97 26.55 23.87
C LEU A 649 18.27 27.25 24.22
N GLU A 650 19.41 26.65 23.86
CA GLU A 650 20.74 27.26 24.05
C GLU A 650 20.88 28.56 23.24
N GLU A 651 20.39 28.61 22.00
CA GLU A 651 20.34 29.83 21.19
C GLU A 651 19.49 30.93 21.87
N ILE A 652 18.29 30.58 22.37
CA ILE A 652 17.42 31.52 23.09
C ILE A 652 18.07 32.01 24.39
N GLU A 653 18.75 31.13 25.13
CA GLU A 653 19.45 31.50 26.36
C GLU A 653 20.66 32.38 26.08
N ALA A 654 21.42 32.10 25.02
CA ALA A 654 22.53 32.93 24.57
C ALA A 654 22.04 34.33 24.17
N ASP A 655 20.95 34.43 23.40
CA ASP A 655 20.32 35.70 23.03
C ASP A 655 19.84 36.48 24.26
N LYS A 656 19.25 35.77 25.25
CA LYS A 656 18.83 36.37 26.52
C LYS A 656 20.02 36.90 27.32
N GLN A 657 21.12 36.17 27.37
CA GLN A 657 22.36 36.60 28.04
C GLN A 657 22.98 37.81 27.33
N GLN A 658 23.01 37.83 26.00
CA GLN A 658 23.43 39.00 25.22
C GLN A 658 22.53 40.21 25.48
N GLY A 659 21.20 40.01 25.57
CA GLY A 659 20.25 41.06 25.90
C GLY A 659 20.38 41.62 27.33
N LEU A 660 20.86 40.81 28.28
CA LEU A 660 21.16 41.23 29.66
C LEU A 660 22.48 42.00 29.76
N MET A 661 23.47 41.63 28.95
CA MET A 661 24.75 42.33 28.82
C MET A 661 24.63 43.57 27.92
N LEU A 662 23.75 44.51 28.29
CA LEU A 662 23.63 45.80 27.61
C LEU A 662 24.99 46.52 27.64
N SER A 663 25.48 46.90 26.46
CA SER A 663 26.69 47.73 26.32
C SER A 663 26.53 49.06 27.06
N VAL A 664 27.64 49.66 27.50
CA VAL A 664 27.62 50.94 28.24
C VAL A 664 26.89 52.03 27.45
N ALA A 665 27.13 52.11 26.13
CA ALA A 665 26.48 53.06 25.23
C ALA A 665 24.95 52.83 25.13
N GLU A 666 24.49 51.56 25.10
CA GLU A 666 23.07 51.23 25.06
C GLU A 666 22.38 51.59 26.39
N ARG A 667 23.06 51.39 27.53
CA ARG A 667 22.58 51.80 28.86
C ARG A 667 22.44 53.32 28.95
N GLU A 668 23.44 54.07 28.50
CA GLU A 668 23.40 55.53 28.47
C GLU A 668 22.32 56.07 27.54
N ARG A 669 22.11 55.44 26.37
CA ARG A 669 21.02 55.77 25.46
C ARG A 669 19.65 55.52 26.09
N ARG A 670 19.47 54.41 26.82
CA ARG A 670 18.21 54.15 27.56
C ARG A 670 18.03 55.12 28.72
N LYS A 671 19.11 55.54 29.40
CA LYS A 671 19.12 56.56 30.46
C LYS A 671 18.67 57.92 29.91
N SER A 672 19.19 58.33 28.75
CA SER A 672 18.81 59.61 28.13
C SER A 672 17.37 59.63 27.63
N ILE A 673 16.88 58.53 27.03
CA ILE A 673 15.47 58.40 26.62
C ILE A 673 14.54 58.47 27.82
N ARG A 674 14.85 57.75 28.91
CA ARG A 674 14.04 57.79 30.15
C ARG A 674 14.06 59.15 30.83
N ALA A 675 15.18 59.86 30.78
CA ALA A 675 15.31 61.21 31.33
C ALA A 675 14.47 62.26 30.57
N MET A 676 14.19 62.04 29.28
CA MET A 676 13.31 62.91 28.49
C MET A 676 11.81 62.58 28.62
N GLY A 677 11.44 61.47 29.27
CA GLY A 677 10.05 61.04 29.47
C GLY A 677 9.49 61.38 30.86
N HIS A 678 8.24 60.99 31.11
CA HIS A 678 7.54 61.15 32.40
C HIS A 678 8.07 60.21 33.52
N GLU A 679 9.15 59.45 33.29
CA GLU A 679 9.72 58.46 34.22
C GLU A 679 10.95 58.98 34.98
N SER A 680 11.02 60.28 35.31
CA SER A 680 12.18 60.87 36.00
C SER A 680 12.51 60.22 37.35
N PHE A 681 11.52 59.66 38.05
CA PHE A 681 11.71 58.91 39.29
C PHE A 681 12.69 57.73 39.13
N TRP A 682 12.65 57.04 37.98
CA TRP A 682 13.49 55.88 37.72
C TRP A 682 14.87 56.24 37.17
N THR A 683 15.24 57.52 37.06
CA THR A 683 16.54 57.96 36.54
C THR A 683 17.55 58.37 37.61
N THR A 684 17.09 58.66 38.83
CA THR A 684 17.95 59.15 39.94
C THR A 684 18.88 58.11 40.55
N GLN A 685 18.60 56.82 40.40
CA GLN A 685 19.39 55.72 40.98
C GLN A 685 19.66 54.60 39.97
N ILE A 686 19.89 54.95 38.70
CA ILE A 686 20.09 53.97 37.61
C ILE A 686 21.41 53.21 37.73
N ASP A 687 22.43 53.84 38.29
CA ASP A 687 23.78 53.27 38.29
C ASP A 687 23.89 52.14 39.33
N GLU A 688 24.67 51.11 39.01
CA GLU A 688 24.78 49.90 39.83
C GLU A 688 25.32 50.25 41.23
N GLY A 689 24.58 49.90 42.29
CA GLY A 689 24.90 50.28 43.67
C GLY A 689 24.43 51.68 44.11
N ALA A 690 23.89 52.52 43.22
CA ALA A 690 23.38 53.85 43.58
C ALA A 690 22.17 53.78 44.54
N SER A 691 21.26 52.83 44.31
CA SER A 691 20.15 52.57 45.25
C SER A 691 20.63 52.07 46.61
N ALA A 692 21.69 51.26 46.64
CA ALA A 692 22.29 50.82 47.90
C ALA A 692 22.93 52.00 48.64
N ALA A 693 23.67 52.88 47.94
CA ALA A 693 24.25 54.08 48.53
C ALA A 693 23.18 55.06 49.05
N ALA A 694 22.12 55.28 48.28
CA ALA A 694 20.99 56.12 48.69
C ALA A 694 20.27 55.53 49.92
N GLY A 695 20.01 54.22 49.94
CA GLY A 695 19.43 53.52 51.07
C GLY A 695 20.31 53.60 52.33
N ILE A 696 21.61 53.39 52.20
CA ILE A 696 22.59 53.55 53.29
C ILE A 696 22.57 54.98 53.83
N GLY A 697 22.55 55.98 52.94
CA GLY A 697 22.48 57.39 53.32
C GLY A 697 21.22 57.75 54.12
N LEU A 698 20.07 57.22 53.71
CA LEU A 698 18.80 57.40 54.43
C LEU A 698 18.81 56.72 55.81
N ILE A 699 19.41 55.53 55.93
CA ILE A 699 19.55 54.84 57.22
C ILE A 699 20.46 55.64 58.16
N GLN A 700 21.59 56.13 57.65
CA GLN A 700 22.55 56.91 58.44
C GLN A 700 21.96 58.26 58.89
N SER A 701 21.14 58.92 58.07
CA SER A 701 20.50 60.19 58.44
C SER A 701 19.47 60.02 59.56
N VAL A 702 18.66 58.97 59.51
CA VAL A 702 17.72 58.63 60.60
C VAL A 702 18.48 58.29 61.88
N LYS A 703 19.54 57.48 61.80
CA LYS A 703 20.36 57.13 62.97
C LYS A 703 21.06 58.35 63.59
N ARG A 704 21.53 59.30 62.79
CA ARG A 704 22.08 60.58 63.29
C ARG A 704 21.01 61.44 63.96
N ALA A 705 19.79 61.48 63.42
CA ALA A 705 18.67 62.21 64.02
C ALA A 705 18.25 61.62 65.37
N GLU A 706 18.24 60.28 65.51
CA GLU A 706 18.00 59.61 66.80
C GLU A 706 19.07 59.96 67.85
N VAL A 707 20.34 60.02 67.46
CA VAL A 707 21.45 60.41 68.37
C VAL A 707 21.31 61.87 68.83
N LEU A 708 20.97 62.80 67.92
CA LEU A 708 20.73 64.21 68.28
C LEU A 708 19.52 64.39 69.21
N LYS A 709 18.47 63.59 69.02
CA LYS A 709 17.26 63.61 69.87
C LYS A 709 17.52 63.04 71.28
N ASN A 710 18.44 62.09 71.41
CA ASN A 710 18.86 61.52 72.69
C ASN A 710 20.00 62.31 73.38
N GLY A 711 20.65 63.24 72.65
CA GLY A 711 21.75 64.07 73.16
C GLY A 711 21.35 65.46 73.65
N GLN A 712 20.08 65.85 73.55
CA GLN A 712 19.59 67.10 74.14
C GLN A 712 19.24 66.90 75.64
N PRO A 713 19.84 67.67 76.57
CA PRO A 713 19.41 67.64 77.96
C PRO A 713 18.00 68.22 78.04
N LYS A 714 17.11 67.56 78.80
CA LYS A 714 15.81 68.13 79.16
C LYS A 714 16.09 69.43 79.93
N LEU A 715 15.77 70.57 79.33
CA LEU A 715 15.63 71.84 80.04
C LEU A 715 14.26 71.81 80.73
N ASP A 716 14.28 71.92 82.06
CA ASP A 716 13.10 72.06 82.93
C ASP A 716 12.30 73.34 82.63
#